data_AF-A0A4D4LRS2-F1
#
_entry.id   AF-A0A4D4LRS2-F1
#
_cell.length_a   1.000
_cell.length_b   1.000
_cell.length_c   1.000
_cell.angle_alpha   90.00
_cell.angle_beta   90.00
_cell.angle_gamma   90.00
#
_symmetry.space_group_name_H-M   'P 1'
#
loop_
_entity.id
_entity.type
_entity.pdbx_description
1 polymer ?
#
loop_
_entity_poly.entity_id
_entity_poly.type
_entity_poly.pdbx_seq_one_letter_code
_entity_poly.pdbx_strand_id
1 'polypeptide(L)'
;MPRTESQTEETNRAPGQAPEPIAIVGIGLRLPGGGNSPDEFDAYLREGRGATGPLDRLDTFDASFFNISPKEAPYLDPQQRMLLETAWQALEHANIDPTPLRRGNGGVYLGAGSRGYAPEPAPLPYEEPDGPLAAGVTTCALSGRLSYFLGWRGPSLSVDTASSSSLVALHLAVRGLRAGETDIALCGGVDAPHRPRVAGKLAEGCGVVVLKRLGDATRHGDTVLALVRGSALAQDGDGAGPAAPDGAVQEKVVRGALAAARLAPEDIQYVEAHGTGTSPAGSVESGAVGRVFAESHTEDAPLLVGSVQTDLGHLEPASGIVGVIKAVLQIRSGTVYPHPGRTTSSGRDAGEPRFVRVPTACEPWQADVRRAVVSSLGFAGTVGAVVLEQPPAVKHSEETAPDAAAPLFTLSAKSAAALREQARNYRRLLAQRPDVPLAGLCYTANVGRSHHPYRVAGPVADHAALVRLLDQAAGRDHEGPSGIRRTAFMFSGQGSQYAGMGAAPYERFPVFREHVDACDRLFAPHLGRSVAALVRGTAADPEAIDRTEYAQPALFTLEYALARLWMSWGVRPHVLIGHGIGEVVAAAVAGLFSLPDAVTLVAARARLTRAVRAKGGTAEVAAPAEDVEPLLAAHPDLALAAVDAPDRCVIAGGANALAEVTGLLRARGVRVDRTAVPHALHSPLMTEVYDDFRAALDGITFHEPAISLISNVTGRPARPAEIGTPDYWVRHLGEPVRFLAGLRSVAQRGRHALIEIGPGSDLTALAQRGLTAADHVWPVSLRRGDRSADTTLAALAGYYTAGLPVSWAGYHAGRPAPAKTSLPTYAFQREDHRPPSIAPRRTGAAYGAARHLLLGTEERFASGVREFTAEFTAGDLGALADLGDGERTTLPTGAYVDLLLALQDAVGGHTRCAVRELKLLTPLHIPAGTTVALTTRWRPRSEGGADVEVFTLVGGEEDTHATARIAAGREPVVPVCELAELDAELTPAGQRIDDEDIYTDLASVGRPHGPRMRLLLHASRHRDGLVTGELTGRDATAAEHVPAELLEAAVQAAVVLDPEGPVFVPREISRVRHFRKPRGNSSASSPGCTANRTAGSPTSSSWRTANPSPNSSASTSPAPRAAWAAASSCTGRSGYGGPCRARPRGRPPPHPPRPTPRPRRGPLPAAATSSCSTRRRAGPPRSPGSPACA
;
A
#
# COMPACT_ATOMS: atom_id res chain seq x y z
N MET A 1 19.26 -5.22 -2.89
CA MET A 1 20.61 -5.13 -3.47
C MET A 1 21.61 -5.67 -2.47
N PRO A 2 22.67 -6.39 -2.88
CA PRO A 2 23.81 -6.64 -2.01
C PRO A 2 24.57 -5.33 -1.77
N ARG A 3 25.06 -5.11 -0.54
CA ARG A 3 25.95 -3.99 -0.22
C ARG A 3 27.34 -4.32 -0.72
N THR A 4 27.86 -3.59 -1.71
CA THR A 4 29.26 -3.64 -2.12
C THR A 4 30.10 -2.65 -1.31
N GLU A 5 31.39 -2.94 -1.17
CA GLU A 5 32.27 -2.45 -0.09
C GLU A 5 32.83 -1.02 -0.29
N SER A 6 32.08 -0.12 -0.93
CA SER A 6 32.56 1.23 -1.27
C SER A 6 32.50 2.26 -0.13
N GLN A 7 32.02 1.90 1.07
CA GLN A 7 31.87 2.85 2.19
C GLN A 7 33.19 3.21 2.90
N THR A 8 34.32 2.60 2.50
CA THR A 8 35.62 2.81 3.16
C THR A 8 36.42 4.00 2.60
N GLU A 9 36.01 4.61 1.48
CA GLU A 9 36.76 5.72 0.84
C GLU A 9 36.21 7.12 1.16
N GLU A 10 34.98 7.27 1.67
CA GLU A 10 34.38 8.60 1.86
C GLU A 10 34.88 9.42 3.07
N THR A 11 35.69 8.83 3.96
CA THR A 11 36.21 9.51 5.15
C THR A 11 37.48 10.35 4.91
N ASN A 12 37.95 10.49 3.67
CA ASN A 12 39.19 11.20 3.36
C ASN A 12 39.05 12.27 2.25
N ARG A 13 38.00 13.11 2.30
CA ARG A 13 37.88 14.30 1.42
C ARG A 13 38.85 15.40 1.87
N ALA A 14 39.73 15.83 0.97
CA ALA A 14 40.70 16.90 1.22
C ALA A 14 40.01 18.26 1.47
N PRO A 15 40.52 19.10 2.39
CA PRO A 15 39.94 20.41 2.67
C PRO A 15 40.15 21.37 1.49
N GLY A 16 39.10 21.56 0.69
CA GLY A 16 39.12 22.52 -0.44
C GLY A 16 38.00 22.29 -1.46
N GLN A 17 37.59 21.04 -1.69
CA GLN A 17 36.57 20.68 -2.67
C GLN A 17 35.22 21.36 -2.35
N ALA A 18 34.51 21.84 -3.36
CA ALA A 18 33.20 22.48 -3.17
C ALA A 18 32.17 21.45 -2.66
N PRO A 19 31.23 21.84 -1.77
CA PRO A 19 30.19 20.94 -1.33
C PRO A 19 29.31 20.54 -2.51
N GLU A 20 28.98 19.25 -2.60
CA GLU A 20 28.19 18.71 -3.72
C GLU A 20 26.85 19.48 -3.87
N PRO A 21 26.47 19.88 -5.10
CA PRO A 21 25.15 20.43 -5.36
C PRO A 21 24.05 19.40 -5.05
N ILE A 22 22.92 19.89 -4.54
CA ILE A 22 21.72 19.05 -4.35
C ILE A 22 20.82 19.23 -5.57
N ALA A 23 20.47 18.14 -6.22
CA ALA A 23 19.58 18.10 -7.37
C ALA A 23 18.12 18.12 -6.93
N ILE A 24 17.34 19.04 -7.48
CA ILE A 24 15.88 18.97 -7.50
C ILE A 24 15.50 18.05 -8.68
N VAL A 25 14.82 16.93 -8.42
CA VAL A 25 14.48 15.92 -9.45
C VAL A 25 12.98 15.73 -9.65
N GLY A 26 12.13 16.21 -8.74
CA GLY A 26 10.68 16.11 -8.82
C GLY A 26 9.99 17.31 -8.20
N ILE A 27 8.79 17.63 -8.71
CA ILE A 27 7.93 18.70 -8.19
C ILE A 27 6.49 18.15 -8.16
N GLY A 28 5.82 18.31 -7.04
CA GLY A 28 4.37 18.20 -6.89
C GLY A 28 3.84 19.50 -6.32
N LEU A 29 2.65 19.93 -6.77
CA LEU A 29 2.01 21.14 -6.28
C LEU A 29 0.48 21.04 -6.34
N ARG A 30 -0.20 21.75 -5.44
CA ARG A 30 -1.65 21.99 -5.44
C ARG A 30 -1.87 23.44 -5.01
N LEU A 31 -2.15 24.30 -5.98
CA LEU A 31 -2.17 25.76 -5.89
C LEU A 31 -3.48 26.33 -6.52
N PRO A 32 -3.88 27.56 -6.18
CA PRO A 32 -5.03 28.23 -6.77
C PRO A 32 -4.90 28.39 -8.30
N GLY A 33 -6.01 28.71 -8.98
CA GLY A 33 -6.01 28.94 -10.42
C GLY A 33 -5.80 27.68 -11.29
N GLY A 34 -5.91 26.48 -10.70
CA GLY A 34 -5.80 25.21 -11.41
C GLY A 34 -4.38 24.61 -11.45
N GLY A 35 -3.40 25.22 -10.76
CA GLY A 35 -2.06 24.66 -10.63
C GLY A 35 -2.03 23.37 -9.80
N ASN A 36 -2.31 22.22 -10.43
CA ASN A 36 -2.25 20.88 -9.81
C ASN A 36 -1.10 20.02 -10.35
N SER A 37 -0.30 20.58 -11.27
CA SER A 37 0.90 19.98 -11.85
C SER A 37 1.89 21.07 -12.27
N PRO A 38 3.20 20.75 -12.41
CA PRO A 38 4.21 21.72 -12.84
C PRO A 38 3.93 22.34 -14.21
N ASP A 39 3.36 21.59 -15.15
CA ASP A 39 3.07 22.08 -16.50
C ASP A 39 1.85 23.03 -16.52
N GLU A 40 0.82 22.77 -15.70
CA GLU A 40 -0.32 23.69 -15.50
C GLU A 40 0.12 24.98 -14.81
N PHE A 41 1.02 24.90 -13.83
CA PHE A 41 1.54 26.08 -13.14
C PHE A 41 2.50 26.90 -14.02
N ASP A 42 3.29 26.26 -14.89
CA ASP A 42 4.11 26.95 -15.90
C ASP A 42 3.24 27.75 -16.88
N ALA A 43 2.15 27.17 -17.37
CA ALA A 43 1.19 27.85 -18.23
C ALA A 43 0.53 29.04 -17.49
N TYR A 44 0.05 28.83 -16.27
CA TYR A 44 -0.54 29.88 -15.43
C TYR A 44 0.39 31.08 -15.21
N LEU A 45 1.66 30.83 -14.87
CA LEU A 45 2.67 31.89 -14.66
C LEU A 45 2.96 32.68 -15.94
N ARG A 46 2.98 32.01 -17.11
CA ARG A 46 3.18 32.70 -18.41
C ARG A 46 2.04 33.63 -18.78
N GLU A 47 0.81 33.27 -18.43
CA GLU A 47 -0.37 34.10 -18.68
C GLU A 47 -0.40 35.36 -17.80
N GLY A 48 0.39 35.43 -16.71
CA GLY A 48 0.53 36.61 -15.87
C GLY A 48 -0.77 37.02 -15.17
N ARG A 49 -1.67 36.07 -14.90
CA ARG A 49 -2.91 36.32 -14.17
C ARG A 49 -2.66 36.29 -12.67
N GLY A 50 -3.04 37.35 -11.96
CA GLY A 50 -3.18 37.27 -10.50
C GLY A 50 -4.43 36.48 -10.12
N ALA A 51 -4.30 35.41 -9.34
CA ALA A 51 -5.42 34.67 -8.77
C ALA A 51 -5.35 34.71 -7.24
N THR A 52 -6.22 35.51 -6.62
CA THR A 52 -6.42 35.52 -5.17
C THR A 52 -7.69 34.74 -4.83
N GLY A 53 -7.57 33.58 -4.20
CA GLY A 53 -8.72 32.79 -3.79
C GLY A 53 -8.33 31.50 -3.05
N PRO A 54 -9.29 30.88 -2.32
CA PRO A 54 -9.09 29.58 -1.69
C PRO A 54 -8.96 28.47 -2.73
N LEU A 55 -8.50 27.30 -2.30
CA LEU A 55 -8.45 26.10 -3.11
C LEU A 55 -9.84 25.45 -3.23
N ASP A 56 -10.20 25.06 -4.45
CA ASP A 56 -11.39 24.24 -4.67
C ASP A 56 -11.26 22.89 -3.97
N ARG A 57 -12.30 22.57 -3.18
CA ARG A 57 -12.52 21.27 -2.54
C ARG A 57 -11.31 20.77 -1.70
N LEU A 58 -10.85 21.60 -0.75
CA LEU A 58 -9.91 21.17 0.31
C LEU A 58 -10.38 19.92 1.05
N ASP A 59 -11.70 19.76 1.19
CA ASP A 59 -12.33 18.62 1.86
C ASP A 59 -12.12 17.27 1.16
N THR A 60 -11.63 17.24 -0.09
CA THR A 60 -11.57 16.01 -0.89
C THR A 60 -10.19 15.39 -1.00
N PHE A 61 -10.16 14.06 -0.89
CA PHE A 61 -8.94 13.26 -0.78
C PHE A 61 -9.21 11.78 -1.09
N ASP A 62 -8.22 11.06 -1.65
CA ASP A 62 -8.33 9.61 -1.88
C ASP A 62 -7.78 8.82 -0.68
N ALA A 63 -8.58 8.69 0.39
CA ALA A 63 -8.18 7.97 1.61
C ALA A 63 -7.80 6.50 1.34
N SER A 64 -8.48 5.85 0.40
CA SER A 64 -8.20 4.48 -0.04
C SER A 64 -6.78 4.33 -0.61
N PHE A 65 -6.29 5.36 -1.30
CA PHE A 65 -4.95 5.39 -1.85
C PHE A 65 -3.87 5.39 -0.76
N PHE A 66 -4.12 6.08 0.34
CA PHE A 66 -3.14 6.19 1.43
C PHE A 66 -3.33 5.12 2.53
N ASN A 67 -4.23 4.16 2.32
CA ASN A 67 -4.64 3.12 3.28
C ASN A 67 -5.20 3.71 4.59
N ILE A 68 -5.86 4.88 4.49
CA ILE A 68 -6.51 5.58 5.60
C ILE A 68 -7.97 5.12 5.64
N SER A 69 -8.48 4.84 6.84
CA SER A 69 -9.86 4.34 6.96
C SER A 69 -10.89 5.46 6.71
N PRO A 70 -12.09 5.15 6.18
CA PRO A 70 -13.17 6.14 6.04
C PRO A 70 -13.60 6.78 7.37
N LYS A 71 -13.33 6.13 8.51
CA LYS A 71 -13.56 6.70 9.86
C LYS A 71 -12.48 7.69 10.28
N GLU A 72 -11.25 7.56 9.77
CA GLU A 72 -10.11 8.41 10.12
C GLU A 72 -10.03 9.64 9.20
N ALA A 73 -10.27 9.47 7.90
CA ALA A 73 -10.09 10.51 6.88
C ALA A 73 -10.78 11.87 7.20
N PRO A 74 -12.02 11.91 7.76
CA PRO A 74 -12.67 13.16 8.16
C PRO A 74 -11.94 13.96 9.26
N TYR A 75 -11.13 13.29 10.08
CA TYR A 75 -10.39 13.89 11.20
C TYR A 75 -8.94 14.26 10.85
N LEU A 76 -8.52 14.05 9.59
CA LEU A 76 -7.21 14.48 9.12
C LEU A 76 -7.25 15.95 8.68
N ASP A 77 -6.32 16.74 9.20
CA ASP A 77 -6.05 18.09 8.73
C ASP A 77 -5.94 18.10 7.18
N PRO A 78 -6.68 18.96 6.46
CA PRO A 78 -6.54 19.15 5.01
C PRO A 78 -5.08 19.31 4.57
N GLN A 79 -4.23 19.92 5.41
CA GLN A 79 -2.79 20.00 5.19
C GLN A 79 -2.13 18.61 5.08
N GLN A 80 -2.49 17.64 5.94
CA GLN A 80 -2.00 16.25 5.84
C GLN A 80 -2.49 15.57 4.56
N ARG A 81 -3.76 15.77 4.20
CA ARG A 81 -4.37 15.19 2.99
C ARG A 81 -3.73 15.71 1.71
N MET A 82 -3.53 17.02 1.60
CA MET A 82 -2.82 17.66 0.49
C MET A 82 -1.38 17.16 0.39
N LEU A 83 -0.63 17.15 1.49
CA LEU A 83 0.76 16.68 1.51
C LEU A 83 0.91 15.25 1.01
N LEU A 84 0.00 14.35 1.38
CA LEU A 84 0.02 12.95 0.93
C LEU A 84 -0.09 12.83 -0.59
N GLU A 85 -1.07 13.52 -1.21
CA GLU A 85 -1.21 13.57 -2.66
C GLU A 85 -0.03 14.28 -3.34
N THR A 86 0.35 15.46 -2.85
CA THR A 86 1.38 16.30 -3.47
C THR A 86 2.78 15.69 -3.37
N ALA A 87 3.11 14.99 -2.28
CA ALA A 87 4.37 14.24 -2.19
C ALA A 87 4.39 13.03 -3.12
N TRP A 88 3.25 12.35 -3.32
CA TRP A 88 3.15 11.27 -4.31
C TRP A 88 3.34 11.80 -5.74
N GLN A 89 2.66 12.90 -6.08
CA GLN A 89 2.85 13.61 -7.36
C GLN A 89 4.31 14.00 -7.59
N ALA A 90 5.02 14.48 -6.55
CA ALA A 90 6.43 14.86 -6.65
C ALA A 90 7.35 13.66 -6.97
N LEU A 91 7.13 12.50 -6.34
CA LEU A 91 7.85 11.26 -6.61
C LEU A 91 7.56 10.71 -8.02
N GLU A 92 6.29 10.77 -8.44
CA GLU A 92 5.90 10.37 -9.79
C GLU A 92 6.45 11.31 -10.87
N HIS A 93 6.47 12.62 -10.63
CA HIS A 93 7.14 13.58 -11.52
C HIS A 93 8.65 13.32 -11.60
N ALA A 94 9.29 12.88 -10.51
CA ALA A 94 10.68 12.42 -10.52
C ALA A 94 10.88 11.08 -11.26
N ASN A 95 9.80 10.40 -11.64
CA ASN A 95 9.81 9.03 -12.17
C ASN A 95 10.55 8.06 -11.23
N ILE A 96 10.16 8.10 -9.94
CA ILE A 96 10.67 7.24 -8.86
C ILE A 96 9.51 6.43 -8.30
N ASP A 97 9.58 5.10 -8.39
CA ASP A 97 8.71 4.21 -7.61
C ASP A 97 9.18 4.20 -6.13
N PRO A 98 8.37 4.64 -5.15
CA PRO A 98 8.73 4.54 -3.74
C PRO A 98 8.71 3.11 -3.18
N THR A 99 8.14 2.12 -3.89
CA THR A 99 7.98 0.74 -3.38
C THR A 99 9.31 0.06 -3.00
N PRO A 100 10.39 0.13 -3.80
CA PRO A 100 11.70 -0.42 -3.45
C PRO A 100 12.44 0.40 -2.39
N LEU A 101 12.02 1.66 -2.15
CA LEU A 101 12.61 2.58 -1.17
C LEU A 101 12.01 2.40 0.23
N ARG A 102 10.96 1.58 0.40
CA ARG A 102 10.42 1.23 1.73
C ARG A 102 11.52 0.63 2.61
N ARG A 103 11.60 1.07 3.86
CA ARG A 103 12.66 0.78 4.85
C ARG A 103 14.04 1.37 4.51
N GLY A 104 14.16 2.16 3.44
CA GLY A 104 15.36 2.92 3.08
C GLY A 104 15.51 4.23 3.86
N ASN A 105 16.64 4.91 3.65
CA ASN A 105 17.02 6.13 4.35
C ASN A 105 16.50 7.41 3.67
N GLY A 106 15.22 7.43 3.33
CA GLY A 106 14.53 8.64 2.84
C GLY A 106 14.11 9.55 3.99
N GLY A 107 14.13 10.87 3.78
CA GLY A 107 13.77 11.88 4.78
C GLY A 107 12.62 12.79 4.32
N VAL A 108 11.93 13.41 5.27
CA VAL A 108 10.77 14.29 5.05
C VAL A 108 10.96 15.58 5.84
N TYR A 109 10.96 16.72 5.17
CA TYR A 109 11.22 18.04 5.74
C TYR A 109 10.13 19.01 5.27
N LEU A 110 9.24 19.43 6.16
CA LEU A 110 8.07 20.24 5.80
C LEU A 110 8.01 21.54 6.57
N GLY A 111 7.72 22.65 5.89
CA GLY A 111 7.27 23.89 6.51
C GLY A 111 5.76 23.92 6.67
N ALA A 112 5.25 23.97 7.91
CA ALA A 112 3.81 24.02 8.18
C ALA A 112 3.52 24.55 9.59
N GLY A 113 2.41 25.25 9.75
CA GLY A 113 1.93 25.76 11.04
C GLY A 113 0.66 25.06 11.53
N SER A 114 0.34 25.24 12.81
CA SER A 114 -0.96 24.81 13.35
C SER A 114 -2.07 25.74 12.86
N ARG A 115 -3.03 25.22 12.10
CA ARG A 115 -4.16 25.98 11.55
C ARG A 115 -5.51 25.69 12.22
N GLY A 116 -5.48 25.01 13.37
CA GLY A 116 -6.66 24.84 14.22
C GLY A 116 -7.73 23.90 13.65
N TYR A 117 -7.36 22.88 12.87
CA TYR A 117 -8.25 21.80 12.43
C TYR A 117 -8.66 20.85 13.58
N ALA A 118 -8.72 21.34 14.82
CA ALA A 118 -9.33 20.58 15.90
C ALA A 118 -10.87 20.65 15.71
N PRO A 119 -11.61 19.53 15.66
CA PRO A 119 -13.00 19.60 16.09
C PRO A 119 -13.01 20.20 17.51
N GLU A 120 -13.97 21.08 17.82
CA GLU A 120 -14.02 21.72 19.13
C GLU A 120 -13.95 20.64 20.23
N PRO A 121 -13.02 20.76 21.19
CA PRO A 121 -12.90 19.76 22.22
C PRO A 121 -14.14 19.83 23.11
N ALA A 122 -15.11 18.95 22.82
CA ALA A 122 -15.82 18.27 23.89
C ALA A 122 -14.75 17.82 24.90
N PRO A 123 -14.93 18.03 26.21
CA PRO A 123 -13.92 17.70 27.20
C PRO A 123 -13.70 16.19 27.15
N LEU A 124 -12.66 15.76 26.43
CA LEU A 124 -12.21 14.38 26.44
C LEU A 124 -11.97 14.03 27.91
N PRO A 125 -12.68 13.02 28.46
CA PRO A 125 -12.32 12.53 29.78
C PRO A 125 -10.84 12.14 29.71
N TYR A 126 -10.08 12.40 30.78
CA TYR A 126 -8.63 12.21 30.81
C TYR A 126 -8.21 10.72 30.78
N GLU A 127 -9.14 9.82 30.46
CA GLU A 127 -8.96 8.39 30.29
C GLU A 127 -8.91 8.08 28.78
N GLU A 128 -7.68 8.02 28.26
CA GLU A 128 -7.27 7.68 26.89
C GLU A 128 -7.76 8.63 25.76
N PRO A 129 -6.87 9.46 25.17
CA PRO A 129 -7.20 10.16 23.94
C PRO A 129 -7.33 9.15 22.79
N ASP A 130 -8.38 9.27 21.98
CA ASP A 130 -8.53 8.54 20.71
C ASP A 130 -7.29 8.79 19.83
N GLY A 131 -6.36 7.83 19.83
CA GLY A 131 -5.06 7.95 19.14
C GLY A 131 -5.13 8.40 17.67
N PRO A 132 -6.13 7.96 16.87
CA PRO A 132 -6.32 8.45 15.51
C PRO A 132 -6.62 9.96 15.42
N LEU A 133 -7.36 10.52 16.39
CA LEU A 133 -7.73 11.94 16.40
C LEU A 133 -6.50 12.82 16.67
N ALA A 134 -5.70 12.46 17.68
CA ALA A 134 -4.46 13.18 18.00
C ALA A 134 -3.44 13.13 16.84
N ALA A 135 -3.34 11.99 16.13
CA ALA A 135 -2.53 11.85 14.92
C ALA A 135 -3.13 12.55 13.68
N GLY A 136 -4.40 12.94 13.71
CA GLY A 136 -5.07 13.64 12.61
C GLY A 136 -4.84 15.14 12.58
N VAL A 137 -4.57 15.76 13.75
CA VAL A 137 -4.54 17.23 13.91
C VAL A 137 -3.21 17.81 14.38
N THR A 138 -2.22 16.98 14.72
CA THR A 138 -0.90 17.44 15.20
C THR A 138 0.07 17.77 14.06
N THR A 139 0.84 18.84 14.20
CA THR A 139 1.78 19.30 13.16
C THR A 139 2.93 18.32 12.90
N CYS A 140 3.39 17.59 13.92
CA CYS A 140 4.41 16.54 13.74
C CYS A 140 3.90 15.36 12.88
N ALA A 141 2.59 15.11 12.84
CA ALA A 141 2.01 14.06 12.02
C ALA A 141 2.04 14.38 10.51
N LEU A 142 2.21 15.65 10.10
CA LEU A 142 2.36 16.05 8.68
C LEU A 142 3.56 15.32 8.03
N SER A 143 4.74 15.41 8.65
CA SER A 143 5.94 14.71 8.19
C SER A 143 5.94 13.24 8.59
N GLY A 144 5.50 12.93 9.82
CA GLY A 144 5.43 11.56 10.33
C GLY A 144 4.55 10.62 9.52
N ARG A 145 3.37 11.07 9.05
CA ARG A 145 2.43 10.26 8.27
C ARG A 145 2.96 9.97 6.86
N LEU A 146 3.64 10.91 6.22
CA LEU A 146 4.36 10.68 4.96
C LEU A 146 5.46 9.63 5.14
N SER A 147 6.31 9.80 6.16
CA SER A 147 7.39 8.86 6.48
C SER A 147 6.85 7.45 6.77
N TYR A 148 5.75 7.35 7.51
CA TYR A 148 5.04 6.09 7.79
C TYR A 148 4.46 5.45 6.51
N PHE A 149 3.74 6.22 5.70
CA PHE A 149 3.13 5.74 4.46
C PHE A 149 4.17 5.21 3.48
N LEU A 150 5.25 5.97 3.25
CA LEU A 150 6.39 5.59 2.41
C LEU A 150 7.30 4.53 3.07
N GLY A 151 7.14 4.29 4.37
CA GLY A 151 7.97 3.38 5.16
C GLY A 151 9.43 3.82 5.26
N TRP A 152 9.69 5.12 5.13
CA TRP A 152 11.02 5.73 5.18
C TRP A 152 11.55 5.85 6.62
N ARG A 153 12.87 5.93 6.79
CA ARG A 153 13.56 5.85 8.09
C ARG A 153 14.60 6.95 8.37
N GLY A 154 14.78 7.89 7.45
CA GLY A 154 15.59 9.08 7.68
C GLY A 154 14.86 10.13 8.53
N PRO A 155 15.42 11.35 8.66
CA PRO A 155 14.81 12.43 9.44
C PRO A 155 13.40 12.79 8.95
N SER A 156 12.49 13.03 9.90
CA SER A 156 11.09 13.37 9.63
C SER A 156 10.72 14.60 10.48
N LEU A 157 10.69 15.77 9.84
CA LEU A 157 10.62 17.07 10.52
C LEU A 157 9.47 17.91 9.96
N SER A 158 8.64 18.43 10.86
CA SER A 158 7.71 19.54 10.60
C SER A 158 8.27 20.79 11.28
N VAL A 159 8.46 21.86 10.52
CA VAL A 159 9.11 23.11 10.93
C VAL A 159 8.09 24.24 10.87
N ASP A 160 8.02 25.03 11.93
CA ASP A 160 7.26 26.29 11.96
C ASP A 160 8.21 27.45 12.30
N THR A 161 8.51 28.25 11.29
CA THR A 161 9.15 29.57 11.38
C THR A 161 8.30 30.61 10.64
N ALA A 162 6.97 30.45 10.65
CA ALA A 162 6.03 31.20 9.83
C ALA A 162 6.37 31.14 8.34
N SER A 163 6.31 32.25 7.59
CA SER A 163 6.39 32.24 6.12
C SER A 163 7.75 31.80 5.54
N SER A 164 8.81 31.70 6.35
CA SER A 164 10.09 31.10 5.95
C SER A 164 10.20 29.58 6.17
N SER A 165 9.18 28.94 6.77
CA SER A 165 9.24 27.53 7.23
C SER A 165 9.73 26.54 6.16
N SER A 166 9.20 26.62 4.93
CA SER A 166 9.58 25.69 3.86
C SER A 166 10.98 25.94 3.30
N LEU A 167 11.53 27.16 3.43
CA LEU A 167 12.94 27.45 3.10
C LEU A 167 13.89 27.01 4.23
N VAL A 168 13.46 27.06 5.49
CA VAL A 168 14.18 26.43 6.61
C VAL A 168 14.20 24.91 6.43
N ALA A 169 13.06 24.30 6.09
CA ALA A 169 12.97 22.87 5.76
C ALA A 169 13.91 22.50 4.59
N LEU A 170 13.99 23.33 3.55
CA LEU A 170 14.93 23.14 2.43
C LEU A 170 16.40 23.22 2.87
N HIS A 171 16.76 24.16 3.73
CA HIS A 171 18.10 24.23 4.29
C HIS A 171 18.45 22.95 5.07
N LEU A 172 17.54 22.46 5.92
CA LEU A 172 17.73 21.23 6.68
C LEU A 172 17.84 19.99 5.78
N ALA A 173 16.99 19.86 4.75
CA ALA A 173 17.06 18.76 3.79
C ALA A 173 18.39 18.74 3.02
N VAL A 174 18.87 19.92 2.59
CA VAL A 174 20.18 20.07 1.93
C VAL A 174 21.33 19.71 2.86
N ARG A 175 21.24 20.05 4.16
CA ARG A 175 22.23 19.64 5.17
C ARG A 175 22.23 18.12 5.36
N GLY A 176 21.07 17.50 5.58
CA GLY A 176 20.94 16.05 5.79
C GLY A 176 21.43 15.23 4.59
N LEU A 177 21.12 15.63 3.36
CA LEU A 177 21.63 14.99 2.14
C LEU A 177 23.15 15.08 2.02
N ARG A 178 23.75 16.25 2.36
CA ARG A 178 25.20 16.48 2.34
C ARG A 178 25.93 15.76 3.48
N ALA A 179 25.27 15.53 4.61
CA ALA A 179 25.80 14.81 5.77
C ALA A 179 25.66 13.28 5.65
N GLY A 180 24.90 12.77 4.66
CA GLY A 180 24.59 11.34 4.54
C GLY A 180 23.51 10.85 5.51
N GLU A 181 22.84 11.76 6.22
CA GLU A 181 21.70 11.44 7.10
C GLU A 181 20.49 10.94 6.30
N THR A 182 20.41 11.28 5.01
CA THR A 182 19.40 10.79 4.08
C THR A 182 19.95 10.67 2.65
N ASP A 183 19.37 9.78 1.84
CA ASP A 183 19.75 9.54 0.43
C ASP A 183 18.79 10.20 -0.58
N ILE A 184 17.56 10.46 -0.13
CA ILE A 184 16.50 11.14 -0.87
C ILE A 184 15.64 11.90 0.13
N ALA A 185 15.31 13.16 -0.16
CA ALA A 185 14.46 13.95 0.72
C ALA A 185 13.23 14.45 -0.03
N LEU A 186 12.06 14.32 0.61
CA LEU A 186 10.89 15.14 0.30
C LEU A 186 11.01 16.42 1.10
N CYS A 187 11.02 17.56 0.41
CA CYS A 187 11.05 18.88 1.02
C CYS A 187 9.84 19.68 0.55
N GLY A 188 9.14 20.37 1.44
CA GLY A 188 7.95 21.11 1.02
C GLY A 188 7.40 22.09 2.04
N GLY A 189 6.21 22.59 1.75
CA GLY A 189 5.40 23.35 2.68
C GLY A 189 3.95 23.37 2.25
N VAL A 190 3.07 23.55 3.22
CA VAL A 190 1.62 23.54 3.03
C VAL A 190 0.95 24.61 3.90
N ASP A 191 -0.06 25.27 3.34
CA ASP A 191 -1.01 26.09 4.07
C ASP A 191 -2.44 25.81 3.60
N ALA A 192 -3.33 25.42 4.52
CA ALA A 192 -4.74 25.17 4.25
C ALA A 192 -5.58 25.49 5.50
N PRO A 193 -6.01 26.74 5.70
CA PRO A 193 -6.80 27.14 6.86
C PRO A 193 -8.23 26.58 6.82
N HIS A 194 -8.69 26.00 7.93
CA HIS A 194 -10.01 25.35 8.01
C HIS A 194 -11.21 26.31 7.88
N ARG A 195 -11.04 27.60 8.22
CA ARG A 195 -12.08 28.62 8.12
C ARG A 195 -11.61 29.75 7.19
N PRO A 196 -12.44 30.22 6.24
CA PRO A 196 -12.07 31.32 5.36
C PRO A 196 -11.78 32.59 6.17
N ARG A 197 -10.60 33.17 5.97
CA ARG A 197 -10.17 34.39 6.67
C ARG A 197 -10.75 35.63 6.00
N VAL A 198 -11.41 36.48 6.78
CA VAL A 198 -11.99 37.76 6.31
C VAL A 198 -10.96 38.89 6.41
N ALA A 199 -9.83 38.74 5.72
CA ALA A 199 -8.81 39.78 5.51
C ALA A 199 -7.91 39.41 4.31
N GLY A 200 -7.55 40.38 3.47
CA GLY A 200 -7.04 40.14 2.11
C GLY A 200 -5.60 39.60 1.99
N LYS A 201 -5.26 39.19 0.76
CA LYS A 201 -3.95 38.69 0.27
C LYS A 201 -3.40 37.39 0.87
N LEU A 202 -4.12 36.68 1.74
CA LEU A 202 -3.76 35.31 2.13
C LEU A 202 -4.22 34.29 1.07
N ALA A 203 -3.45 33.21 0.91
CA ALA A 203 -3.71 32.15 -0.08
C ALA A 203 -3.42 30.75 0.49
N GLU A 204 -4.01 29.73 -0.13
CA GLU A 204 -3.92 28.33 0.29
C GLU A 204 -3.12 27.55 -0.75
N GLY A 205 -2.27 26.60 -0.32
CA GLY A 205 -1.47 25.84 -1.27
C GLY A 205 -0.49 24.85 -0.64
N CYS A 206 -0.08 23.87 -1.44
CA CYS A 206 0.98 22.92 -1.09
C CYS A 206 2.00 22.82 -2.22
N GLY A 207 3.28 22.82 -1.87
CA GLY A 207 4.39 22.58 -2.79
C GLY A 207 5.38 21.59 -2.18
N VAL A 208 5.77 20.56 -2.94
CA VAL A 208 6.74 19.55 -2.53
C VAL A 208 7.74 19.31 -3.66
N VAL A 209 9.02 19.23 -3.31
CA VAL A 209 10.12 18.89 -4.21
C VAL A 209 10.83 17.63 -3.74
N VAL A 210 11.35 16.86 -4.70
CA VAL A 210 12.21 15.69 -4.43
C VAL A 210 13.66 16.11 -4.60
N LEU A 211 14.48 15.87 -3.57
CA LEU A 211 15.88 16.26 -3.49
C LEU A 211 16.80 15.03 -3.39
N LYS A 212 17.91 15.04 -4.12
CA LYS A 212 18.98 14.04 -4.07
C LYS A 212 20.35 14.70 -4.18
N ARG A 213 21.43 14.03 -3.76
CA ARG A 213 22.79 14.40 -4.17
C ARG A 213 22.89 14.31 -5.71
N LEU A 214 23.63 15.22 -6.35
CA LEU A 214 23.72 15.24 -7.82
C LEU A 214 24.31 13.94 -8.38
N GLY A 215 25.35 13.39 -7.76
CA GLY A 215 25.94 12.10 -8.15
C GLY A 215 24.94 10.96 -8.05
N ASP A 216 24.09 10.94 -7.02
CA ASP A 216 23.02 9.96 -6.90
C ASP A 216 21.90 10.18 -7.92
N ALA A 217 21.50 11.41 -8.23
CA ALA A 217 20.52 11.68 -9.29
C ALA A 217 21.02 11.18 -10.66
N THR A 218 22.28 11.48 -11.01
CA THR A 218 22.92 10.99 -12.24
C THR A 218 23.03 9.46 -12.27
N ARG A 219 23.47 8.83 -11.16
CA ARG A 219 23.59 7.36 -11.06
C ARG A 219 22.25 6.63 -11.25
N HIS A 220 21.15 7.22 -10.82
CA HIS A 220 19.81 6.64 -10.95
C HIS A 220 19.07 7.04 -12.24
N GLY A 221 19.72 7.84 -13.12
CA GLY A 221 19.13 8.32 -14.36
C GLY A 221 17.93 9.24 -14.14
N ASP A 222 17.96 10.05 -13.08
CA ASP A 222 16.88 10.97 -12.75
C ASP A 222 17.00 12.29 -13.53
N THR A 223 15.87 12.85 -13.95
CA THR A 223 15.82 14.14 -14.63
C THR A 223 16.08 15.27 -13.62
N VAL A 224 17.27 15.86 -13.67
CA VAL A 224 17.59 17.02 -12.83
C VAL A 224 16.90 18.27 -13.39
N LEU A 225 16.10 18.91 -12.54
CA LEU A 225 15.28 20.09 -12.87
C LEU A 225 16.05 21.39 -12.59
N ALA A 226 16.76 21.44 -11.46
CA ALA A 226 17.65 22.52 -11.04
C ALA A 226 18.61 22.02 -9.94
N LEU A 227 19.64 22.81 -9.64
CA LEU A 227 20.60 22.57 -8.56
C LEU A 227 20.41 23.59 -7.44
N VAL A 228 20.34 23.12 -6.19
CA VAL A 228 20.53 23.93 -4.99
C VAL A 228 22.04 24.01 -4.71
N ARG A 229 22.63 25.19 -4.96
CA ARG A 229 24.07 25.43 -4.80
C ARG A 229 24.43 25.79 -3.37
N GLY A 230 23.73 26.76 -2.78
CA GLY A 230 23.94 27.25 -1.42
C GLY A 230 22.63 27.66 -0.76
N SER A 231 22.60 27.67 0.57
CA SER A 231 21.49 28.22 1.35
C SER A 231 21.98 28.68 2.72
N ALA A 232 21.33 29.69 3.27
CA ALA A 232 21.65 30.29 4.56
C ALA A 232 20.38 30.72 5.30
N LEU A 233 20.48 30.79 6.62
CA LEU A 233 19.42 31.20 7.54
C LEU A 233 20.00 32.20 8.56
N ALA A 234 19.18 33.14 9.04
CA ALA A 234 19.44 33.96 10.22
C ALA A 234 18.12 34.36 10.90
N GLN A 235 18.22 35.13 11.98
CA GLN A 235 17.09 35.74 12.66
C GLN A 235 17.37 37.24 12.91
N ASP A 236 16.34 38.07 12.82
CA ASP A 236 16.40 39.54 12.79
C ASP A 236 16.89 40.21 14.10
N GLY A 237 16.97 39.46 15.21
CA GLY A 237 17.51 39.94 16.48
C GLY A 237 16.54 40.79 17.31
N ASP A 238 17.10 41.77 18.02
CA ASP A 238 16.43 42.71 18.94
C ASP A 238 15.98 44.01 18.24
N GLY A 239 15.50 43.88 17.00
CA GLY A 239 15.04 45.00 16.17
C GLY A 239 13.79 45.74 16.69
N ALA A 240 13.22 46.62 15.86
CA ALA A 240 12.14 47.55 16.23
C ALA A 240 10.80 46.91 16.68
N GLY A 241 10.72 45.58 16.69
CA GLY A 241 9.62 44.77 17.21
C GLY A 241 9.76 43.33 16.70
N PRO A 242 9.13 42.33 17.33
CA PRO A 242 9.27 40.92 16.95
C PRO A 242 8.75 40.57 15.55
N ALA A 243 8.05 41.50 14.89
CA ALA A 243 7.57 41.40 13.51
C ALA A 243 8.05 42.55 12.60
N ALA A 244 9.04 43.33 13.02
CA ALA A 244 9.68 44.34 12.18
C ALA A 244 10.87 43.70 11.44
N PRO A 245 10.89 43.71 10.09
CA PRO A 245 11.95 43.05 9.32
C PRO A 245 13.29 43.82 9.38
N ASP A 246 14.40 43.10 9.48
CA ASP A 246 15.76 43.69 9.45
C ASP A 246 16.46 43.52 8.08
N GLY A 247 16.74 44.64 7.41
CA GLY A 247 17.38 44.64 6.09
C GLY A 247 18.88 44.30 6.10
N ALA A 248 19.60 44.47 7.21
CA ALA A 248 20.99 44.07 7.35
C ALA A 248 21.11 42.55 7.56
N VAL A 249 20.16 41.95 8.27
CA VAL A 249 20.04 40.48 8.39
C VAL A 249 19.66 39.85 7.05
N GLN A 250 18.74 40.44 6.29
CA GLN A 250 18.42 40.00 4.93
C GLN A 250 19.65 40.03 3.99
N GLU A 251 20.40 41.13 3.98
CA GLU A 251 21.67 41.22 3.23
C GLU A 251 22.66 40.13 3.66
N LYS A 252 22.86 39.95 4.96
CA LYS A 252 23.76 38.93 5.53
C LYS A 252 23.37 37.51 5.09
N VAL A 253 22.07 37.20 5.04
CA VAL A 253 21.57 35.87 4.63
C VAL A 253 21.78 35.64 3.13
N VAL A 254 21.49 36.63 2.27
CA VAL A 254 21.75 36.51 0.83
C VAL A 254 23.26 36.35 0.56
N ARG A 255 24.12 37.19 1.15
CA ARG A 255 25.58 37.04 1.03
C ARG A 255 26.06 35.69 1.57
N GLY A 256 25.48 35.19 2.66
CA GLY A 256 25.77 33.87 3.22
C GLY A 256 25.40 32.72 2.28
N ALA A 257 24.26 32.80 1.59
CA ALA A 257 23.84 31.80 0.62
C ALA A 257 24.75 31.79 -0.62
N LEU A 258 25.18 32.96 -1.10
CA LEU A 258 26.17 33.12 -2.18
C LEU A 258 27.54 32.55 -1.79
N ALA A 259 28.02 32.86 -0.59
CA ALA A 259 29.26 32.31 -0.06
C ALA A 259 29.21 30.77 0.06
N ALA A 260 28.08 30.21 0.52
CA ALA A 260 27.86 28.77 0.57
C ALA A 260 27.79 28.11 -0.83
N ALA A 261 27.31 28.84 -1.84
CA ALA A 261 27.32 28.42 -3.25
C ALA A 261 28.68 28.58 -3.94
N ARG A 262 29.60 29.36 -3.35
CA ARG A 262 30.84 29.89 -3.95
C ARG A 262 30.57 30.68 -5.23
N LEU A 263 29.68 31.66 -5.16
CA LEU A 263 29.29 32.56 -6.24
C LEU A 263 29.39 34.02 -5.78
N ALA A 264 29.60 34.93 -6.72
CA ALA A 264 29.62 36.37 -6.51
C ALA A 264 28.24 37.01 -6.79
N PRO A 265 27.98 38.27 -6.40
CA PRO A 265 26.73 38.94 -6.73
C PRO A 265 26.48 39.09 -8.24
N GLU A 266 27.52 39.23 -9.08
CA GLU A 266 27.37 39.26 -10.55
C GLU A 266 26.95 37.92 -11.18
N ASP A 267 27.09 36.79 -10.46
CA ASP A 267 26.68 35.48 -10.96
C ASP A 267 25.15 35.31 -11.02
N ILE A 268 24.36 36.19 -10.38
CA ILE A 268 22.91 36.05 -10.20
C ILE A 268 22.14 37.03 -11.10
N GLN A 269 21.18 36.54 -11.89
CA GLN A 269 20.38 37.39 -12.78
C GLN A 269 18.95 37.62 -12.27
N TYR A 270 18.47 36.78 -11.34
CA TYR A 270 17.10 36.83 -10.82
C TYR A 270 17.04 36.73 -9.29
N VAL A 271 16.18 37.52 -8.67
CA VAL A 271 15.76 37.38 -7.27
C VAL A 271 14.26 37.12 -7.24
N GLU A 272 13.88 35.94 -6.76
CA GLU A 272 12.53 35.66 -6.28
C GLU A 272 12.45 36.20 -4.84
N ALA A 273 11.93 37.42 -4.72
CA ALA A 273 11.77 38.13 -3.45
C ALA A 273 10.58 37.60 -2.66
N HIS A 274 10.60 37.83 -1.35
CA HIS A 274 9.49 37.48 -0.48
C HIS A 274 8.24 38.29 -0.85
N GLY A 275 8.33 39.61 -0.96
CA GLY A 275 7.37 40.38 -1.76
C GLY A 275 5.90 40.38 -1.31
N THR A 276 5.62 40.43 0.00
CA THR A 276 4.24 40.46 0.56
C THR A 276 3.34 41.61 0.08
N GLY A 277 3.90 42.62 -0.59
CA GLY A 277 3.17 43.80 -1.03
C GLY A 277 2.68 44.70 0.11
N THR A 278 3.28 44.61 1.31
CA THR A 278 3.11 45.59 2.39
C THR A 278 4.18 46.68 2.29
N SER A 279 3.76 47.95 2.26
CA SER A 279 4.64 49.10 1.98
C SER A 279 5.94 49.16 2.84
N PRO A 280 5.93 48.90 4.16
CA PRO A 280 7.16 48.94 4.96
C PRO A 280 8.13 47.78 4.64
N ALA A 281 7.65 46.54 4.64
CA ALA A 281 8.52 45.37 4.47
C ALA A 281 9.13 45.28 3.06
N GLY A 282 8.37 45.65 2.02
CA GLY A 282 8.89 45.69 0.65
C GLY A 282 10.02 46.71 0.48
N SER A 283 9.93 47.87 1.13
CA SER A 283 11.01 48.87 1.11
C SER A 283 12.29 48.38 1.79
N VAL A 284 12.17 47.59 2.87
CA VAL A 284 13.31 46.97 3.57
C VAL A 284 13.98 45.90 2.70
N GLU A 285 13.19 45.03 2.06
CA GLU A 285 13.71 43.97 1.17
C GLU A 285 14.39 44.56 -0.07
N SER A 286 13.76 45.54 -0.74
CA SER A 286 14.38 46.28 -1.85
C SER A 286 15.66 47.00 -1.44
N GLY A 287 15.74 47.53 -0.21
CA GLY A 287 16.96 48.11 0.34
C GLY A 287 18.07 47.09 0.60
N ALA A 288 17.73 45.86 1.01
CA ALA A 288 18.68 44.77 1.19
C ALA A 288 19.22 44.26 -0.15
N VAL A 289 18.35 44.05 -1.14
CA VAL A 289 18.74 43.77 -2.55
C VAL A 289 19.65 44.89 -3.08
N GLY A 290 19.28 46.15 -2.79
CA GLY A 290 20.10 47.34 -3.05
C GLY A 290 21.55 47.18 -2.59
N ARG A 291 21.77 46.87 -1.31
CA ARG A 291 23.13 46.73 -0.74
C ARG A 291 23.90 45.51 -1.25
N VAL A 292 23.21 44.40 -1.55
CA VAL A 292 23.89 43.18 -2.05
C VAL A 292 24.43 43.36 -3.47
N PHE A 293 23.66 43.96 -4.37
CA PHE A 293 23.87 43.89 -5.82
C PHE A 293 24.26 45.22 -6.50
N ALA A 294 24.32 46.35 -5.79
CA ALA A 294 24.58 47.66 -6.40
C ALA A 294 25.93 47.80 -7.12
N GLU A 295 26.94 47.03 -6.72
CA GLU A 295 28.26 47.05 -7.36
C GLU A 295 28.35 46.10 -8.57
N SER A 296 27.36 45.20 -8.76
CA SER A 296 27.39 44.14 -9.77
C SER A 296 26.40 44.28 -10.93
N HIS A 297 25.38 45.14 -10.81
CA HIS A 297 24.31 45.31 -11.79
C HIS A 297 24.11 46.77 -12.19
N THR A 298 23.65 47.02 -13.41
CA THR A 298 23.46 48.36 -14.00
C THR A 298 22.06 48.54 -14.60
N GLU A 299 21.73 49.71 -15.16
CA GLU A 299 20.47 49.87 -15.92
C GLU A 299 20.49 49.07 -17.25
N ASP A 300 21.68 48.86 -17.84
CA ASP A 300 21.86 48.08 -19.08
C ASP A 300 21.92 46.56 -18.85
N ALA A 301 22.40 46.14 -17.68
CA ALA A 301 22.41 44.76 -17.21
C ALA A 301 21.69 44.67 -15.84
N PRO A 302 20.34 44.76 -15.83
CA PRO A 302 19.58 44.86 -14.61
C PRO A 302 19.38 43.52 -13.90
N LEU A 303 19.32 43.58 -12.57
CA LEU A 303 18.88 42.47 -11.74
C LEU A 303 17.36 42.34 -11.87
N LEU A 304 16.89 41.18 -12.30
CA LEU A 304 15.46 40.91 -12.43
C LEU A 304 14.90 40.51 -11.06
N VAL A 305 13.80 41.14 -10.64
CA VAL A 305 13.16 40.87 -9.35
C VAL A 305 11.69 40.53 -9.54
N GLY A 306 11.24 39.41 -8.98
CA GLY A 306 9.84 38.97 -9.00
C GLY A 306 9.39 38.40 -7.66
N SER A 307 8.10 38.14 -7.50
CA SER A 307 7.57 37.39 -6.36
C SER A 307 6.27 36.66 -6.71
N VAL A 308 6.22 35.36 -6.46
CA VAL A 308 5.07 34.48 -6.67
C VAL A 308 3.86 34.85 -5.80
N GLN A 309 4.09 35.59 -4.71
CA GLN A 309 3.00 36.07 -3.85
C GLN A 309 2.13 37.13 -4.54
N THR A 310 2.60 37.68 -5.66
CA THR A 310 1.82 38.61 -6.50
C THR A 310 0.99 37.90 -7.56
N ASP A 311 1.38 36.67 -7.92
CA ASP A 311 0.56 35.76 -8.73
C ASP A 311 -0.56 35.15 -7.87
N LEU A 312 -0.20 34.52 -6.73
CA LEU A 312 -1.12 33.64 -5.97
C LEU A 312 -1.66 34.24 -4.66
N GLY A 313 -1.04 35.30 -4.12
CA GLY A 313 -1.20 35.72 -2.73
C GLY A 313 -0.18 35.08 -1.77
N HIS A 314 -0.21 35.48 -0.51
CA HIS A 314 0.72 35.04 0.53
C HIS A 314 0.34 33.64 1.04
N LEU A 315 1.16 32.65 0.69
CA LEU A 315 0.98 31.22 0.98
C LEU A 315 1.60 30.81 2.34
N GLU A 316 1.81 31.76 3.23
CA GLU A 316 2.39 31.61 4.57
C GLU A 316 3.55 30.57 4.60
N PRO A 317 3.57 29.43 5.33
CA PRO A 317 4.76 28.57 5.40
C PRO A 317 5.11 27.90 4.05
N ALA A 318 4.19 27.81 3.10
CA ALA A 318 4.44 27.27 1.75
C ALA A 318 5.09 28.30 0.80
N SER A 319 5.11 29.59 1.15
CA SER A 319 5.60 30.67 0.28
C SER A 319 7.02 30.43 -0.25
N GLY A 320 7.96 30.02 0.61
CA GLY A 320 9.36 29.82 0.25
C GLY A 320 9.56 28.72 -0.81
N ILE A 321 8.91 27.56 -0.67
CA ILE A 321 9.04 26.48 -1.65
C ILE A 321 8.30 26.76 -2.95
N VAL A 322 7.19 27.51 -2.93
CA VAL A 322 6.47 27.88 -4.16
C VAL A 322 7.28 28.91 -4.97
N GLY A 323 7.99 29.84 -4.31
CA GLY A 323 8.99 30.70 -4.96
C GLY A 323 10.14 29.90 -5.57
N VAL A 324 10.66 28.88 -4.86
CA VAL A 324 11.64 27.93 -5.43
C VAL A 324 11.08 27.23 -6.67
N ILE A 325 9.83 26.77 -6.64
CA ILE A 325 9.19 26.11 -7.79
C ILE A 325 9.07 27.08 -8.99
N LYS A 326 8.62 28.33 -8.77
CA LYS A 326 8.57 29.37 -9.82
C LYS A 326 9.95 29.58 -10.46
N ALA A 327 10.98 29.76 -9.63
CA ALA A 327 12.35 29.93 -10.11
C ALA A 327 12.88 28.70 -10.88
N VAL A 328 12.57 27.47 -10.45
CA VAL A 328 12.93 26.24 -11.18
C VAL A 328 12.22 26.15 -12.53
N LEU A 329 10.94 26.51 -12.60
CA LEU A 329 10.19 26.54 -13.87
C LEU A 329 10.80 27.55 -14.85
N GLN A 330 11.11 28.77 -14.40
CA GLN A 330 11.79 29.80 -15.20
C GLN A 330 13.18 29.35 -15.71
N ILE A 331 13.97 28.68 -14.85
CA ILE A 331 15.29 28.13 -15.22
C ILE A 331 15.14 27.09 -16.34
N ARG A 332 14.19 26.16 -16.20
CA ARG A 332 13.92 25.09 -17.18
C ARG A 332 13.38 25.60 -18.49
N SER A 333 12.45 26.56 -18.44
CA SER A 333 11.86 27.17 -19.64
C SER A 333 12.80 28.14 -20.34
N GLY A 334 13.81 28.66 -19.63
CA GLY A 334 14.62 29.77 -20.10
C GLY A 334 13.80 31.04 -20.33
N THR A 335 12.70 31.20 -19.60
CA THR A 335 11.78 32.34 -19.66
C THR A 335 11.66 32.94 -18.26
N VAL A 336 11.76 34.26 -18.14
CA VAL A 336 11.36 34.97 -16.92
C VAL A 336 9.89 35.36 -17.07
N TYR A 337 9.09 35.07 -16.05
CA TYR A 337 7.63 35.28 -16.08
C TYR A 337 7.27 36.71 -15.63
N PRO A 338 6.13 37.25 -16.12
CA PRO A 338 5.61 38.53 -15.67
C PRO A 338 5.35 38.55 -14.15
N HIS A 339 5.36 39.75 -13.59
CA HIS A 339 4.88 40.06 -12.26
C HIS A 339 3.49 40.72 -12.39
N PRO A 340 2.39 40.05 -12.00
CA PRO A 340 1.04 40.59 -12.15
C PRO A 340 0.85 41.93 -11.40
N GLY A 341 -0.09 42.74 -11.89
CA GLY A 341 -0.52 43.99 -11.24
C GLY A 341 0.40 45.20 -11.39
N ARG A 342 1.60 45.06 -12.00
CA ARG A 342 2.51 46.19 -12.28
C ARG A 342 2.41 46.60 -13.75
N THR A 343 2.15 47.88 -14.03
CA THR A 343 2.03 48.39 -15.40
C THR A 343 3.30 49.12 -15.83
N THR A 344 3.53 49.23 -17.14
CA THR A 344 4.60 50.07 -17.70
C THR A 344 4.38 51.58 -17.47
N SER A 345 3.17 51.98 -17.05
CA SER A 345 2.78 53.35 -16.75
C SER A 345 2.94 53.74 -15.27
N SER A 346 2.96 52.79 -14.34
CA SER A 346 3.46 53.04 -12.98
C SER A 346 4.98 53.21 -13.04
N GLY A 347 5.46 54.42 -12.83
CA GLY A 347 6.90 54.70 -12.71
C GLY A 347 7.55 53.92 -11.55
N ARG A 348 8.88 53.85 -11.52
CA ARG A 348 9.62 53.21 -10.41
C ARG A 348 9.10 53.70 -9.06
N ASP A 349 8.87 52.77 -8.15
CA ASP A 349 8.46 53.09 -6.78
C ASP A 349 9.59 53.87 -6.09
N ALA A 350 9.22 54.86 -5.28
CA ALA A 350 10.17 55.77 -4.64
C ALA A 350 11.08 55.00 -3.65
N GLY A 351 12.30 54.69 -4.09
CA GLY A 351 13.29 53.95 -3.29
C GLY A 351 13.81 52.66 -3.94
N GLU A 352 13.24 52.21 -5.07
CA GLU A 352 13.79 51.07 -5.81
C GLU A 352 15.18 51.38 -6.38
N PRO A 353 16.18 50.48 -6.24
CA PRO A 353 17.50 50.65 -6.84
C PRO A 353 17.42 50.72 -8.36
N ARG A 354 18.20 51.61 -8.99
CA ARG A 354 18.15 51.85 -10.44
C ARG A 354 18.46 50.62 -11.30
N PHE A 355 19.29 49.70 -10.82
CA PHE A 355 19.64 48.47 -11.53
C PHE A 355 18.59 47.34 -11.35
N VAL A 356 17.52 47.55 -10.58
CA VAL A 356 16.45 46.56 -10.42
C VAL A 356 15.40 46.75 -11.51
N ARG A 357 14.96 45.65 -12.12
CA ARG A 357 13.83 45.61 -13.07
C ARG A 357 12.83 44.53 -12.66
N VAL A 358 11.57 44.93 -12.50
CA VAL A 358 10.46 43.98 -12.29
C VAL A 358 9.88 43.61 -13.66
N PRO A 359 9.87 42.32 -14.08
CA PRO A 359 9.34 41.90 -15.37
C PRO A 359 7.82 42.12 -15.47
N THR A 360 7.33 42.71 -16.56
CA THR A 360 5.88 42.92 -16.81
C THR A 360 5.33 42.05 -17.94
N ALA A 361 6.17 41.23 -18.58
CA ALA A 361 5.83 40.31 -19.65
C ALA A 361 6.77 39.09 -19.60
N CYS A 362 6.43 38.01 -20.30
CA CYS A 362 7.37 36.90 -20.50
C CYS A 362 8.56 37.37 -21.35
N GLU A 363 9.79 37.23 -20.85
CA GLU A 363 11.02 37.54 -21.59
C GLU A 363 12.05 36.39 -21.54
N PRO A 364 12.86 36.18 -22.60
CA PRO A 364 13.90 35.15 -22.58
C PRO A 364 14.95 35.41 -21.50
N TRP A 365 15.26 34.38 -20.71
CA TRP A 365 16.31 34.46 -19.69
C TRP A 365 17.69 34.30 -20.34
N GLN A 366 18.27 35.43 -20.73
CA GLN A 366 19.59 35.52 -21.34
C GLN A 366 20.70 35.44 -20.27
N ALA A 367 21.28 34.26 -20.11
CA ALA A 367 22.47 34.00 -19.30
C ALA A 367 23.13 32.69 -19.76
N ASP A 368 24.46 32.58 -19.68
CA ASP A 368 25.20 31.34 -19.98
C ASP A 368 24.83 30.21 -19.00
N VAL A 369 24.64 30.57 -17.74
CA VAL A 369 24.14 29.70 -16.67
C VAL A 369 23.09 30.48 -15.89
N ARG A 370 21.82 30.11 -16.01
CA ARG A 370 20.73 30.81 -15.31
C ARG A 370 20.80 30.55 -13.81
N ARG A 371 20.86 31.61 -13.01
CA ARG A 371 20.94 31.54 -11.54
C ARG A 371 19.96 32.48 -10.86
N ALA A 372 19.34 31.97 -9.81
CA ALA A 372 18.38 32.70 -8.99
C ALA A 372 18.76 32.68 -7.51
N VAL A 373 18.47 33.77 -6.81
CA VAL A 373 18.30 33.76 -5.35
C VAL A 373 16.79 33.72 -5.06
N VAL A 374 16.38 32.92 -4.06
CA VAL A 374 15.02 32.94 -3.52
C VAL A 374 15.09 33.29 -2.04
N SER A 375 14.36 34.33 -1.60
CA SER A 375 14.24 34.73 -0.19
C SER A 375 12.87 34.32 0.39
N SER A 376 12.82 34.07 1.71
CA SER A 376 11.56 34.18 2.45
C SER A 376 11.79 34.63 3.89
N LEU A 377 10.86 35.44 4.38
CA LEU A 377 10.90 36.15 5.65
C LEU A 377 9.74 35.65 6.51
N GLY A 378 10.02 35.07 7.67
CA GLY A 378 8.99 34.71 8.64
C GLY A 378 8.65 35.92 9.51
N PHE A 379 7.37 36.12 9.86
CA PHE A 379 6.97 37.27 10.68
C PHE A 379 7.60 37.30 12.09
N ALA A 380 8.18 36.20 12.57
CA ALA A 380 8.97 36.14 13.81
C ALA A 380 10.46 36.49 13.62
N GLY A 381 10.81 37.10 12.48
CA GLY A 381 12.16 37.53 12.12
C GLY A 381 13.08 36.43 11.60
N THR A 382 12.60 35.21 11.32
CA THR A 382 13.46 34.15 10.74
C THR A 382 13.57 34.32 9.23
N VAL A 383 14.77 34.62 8.75
CA VAL A 383 15.09 34.91 7.34
C VAL A 383 15.86 33.77 6.71
N GLY A 384 15.44 33.33 5.51
CA GLY A 384 16.13 32.30 4.74
C GLY A 384 16.35 32.72 3.28
N ALA A 385 17.50 32.30 2.72
CA ALA A 385 17.78 32.41 1.29
C ALA A 385 18.40 31.13 0.72
N VAL A 386 18.09 30.84 -0.55
CA VAL A 386 18.67 29.74 -1.33
C VAL A 386 19.15 30.24 -2.69
N VAL A 387 20.25 29.67 -3.18
CA VAL A 387 20.78 29.91 -4.53
C VAL A 387 20.48 28.69 -5.40
N LEU A 388 19.75 28.92 -6.49
CA LEU A 388 19.39 27.94 -7.51
C LEU A 388 20.21 28.16 -8.78
N GLU A 389 20.56 27.07 -9.46
CA GLU A 389 21.33 27.08 -10.70
C GLU A 389 20.75 26.08 -11.72
N GLN A 390 20.82 26.44 -13.00
CA GLN A 390 20.54 25.56 -14.12
C GLN A 390 21.39 24.27 -14.07
N PRO A 391 20.82 23.08 -14.33
CA PRO A 391 21.60 21.85 -14.38
C PRO A 391 22.54 21.83 -15.60
N PRO A 392 23.67 21.11 -15.56
CA PRO A 392 24.54 20.93 -16.71
C PRO A 392 23.76 20.36 -17.91
N ALA A 393 24.07 20.85 -19.12
CA ALA A 393 23.42 20.38 -20.34
C ALA A 393 23.68 18.88 -20.53
N VAL A 394 22.62 18.07 -20.45
CA VAL A 394 22.70 16.63 -20.72
C VAL A 394 22.92 16.46 -22.21
N LYS A 395 24.14 16.03 -22.59
CA LYS A 395 24.42 15.57 -23.96
C LYS A 395 23.54 14.36 -24.24
N HIS A 396 22.46 14.57 -24.99
CA HIS A 396 21.64 13.48 -25.49
C HIS A 396 22.47 12.74 -26.54
N SER A 397 22.81 11.48 -26.27
CA SER A 397 23.39 10.60 -27.28
C SER A 397 22.31 10.28 -28.31
N GLU A 398 22.40 10.85 -29.50
CA GLU A 398 21.46 10.63 -30.62
C GLU A 398 21.53 9.21 -31.23
N GLU A 399 22.21 8.27 -30.58
CA GLU A 399 22.22 6.85 -30.96
C GLU A 399 20.88 6.18 -30.64
N THR A 400 19.88 6.56 -31.43
CA THR A 400 18.63 5.79 -31.58
C THR A 400 18.95 4.55 -32.40
N ALA A 401 19.53 3.52 -31.77
CA ALA A 401 19.58 2.20 -32.35
C ALA A 401 18.12 1.76 -32.64
N PRO A 402 17.77 1.40 -33.89
CA PRO A 402 16.41 0.99 -34.22
C PRO A 402 16.15 -0.42 -33.69
N ASP A 403 15.78 -0.53 -32.42
CA ASP A 403 15.24 -1.77 -31.85
C ASP A 403 13.82 -1.98 -32.41
N ALA A 404 13.75 -2.62 -33.57
CA ALA A 404 12.58 -2.68 -34.46
C ALA A 404 11.38 -3.49 -33.94
N ALA A 405 11.32 -3.80 -32.64
CA ALA A 405 10.29 -4.62 -32.04
C ALA A 405 9.63 -3.92 -30.84
N ALA A 406 8.32 -4.15 -30.70
CA ALA A 406 7.45 -3.41 -29.79
C ALA A 406 7.94 -3.39 -28.33
N PRO A 407 8.09 -2.21 -27.69
CA PRO A 407 8.19 -2.13 -26.24
C PRO A 407 6.87 -2.55 -25.58
N LEU A 408 6.98 -3.06 -24.35
CA LEU A 408 5.83 -3.42 -23.52
C LEU A 408 5.40 -2.19 -22.70
N PHE A 409 4.16 -1.72 -22.90
CA PHE A 409 3.56 -0.65 -22.09
C PHE A 409 2.82 -1.22 -20.89
N THR A 410 2.84 -0.50 -19.75
CA THR A 410 2.08 -0.82 -18.55
C THR A 410 1.34 0.39 -17.99
N LEU A 411 0.13 0.16 -17.51
CA LEU A 411 -0.66 1.08 -16.71
C LEU A 411 -1.19 0.36 -15.47
N SER A 412 -1.33 1.05 -14.35
CA SER A 412 -2.01 0.49 -13.18
C SER A 412 -2.65 1.55 -12.30
N ALA A 413 -3.65 1.14 -11.52
CA ALA A 413 -4.24 1.97 -10.47
C ALA A 413 -4.79 1.14 -9.31
N LYS A 414 -5.17 1.79 -8.20
CA LYS A 414 -5.78 1.13 -7.04
C LYS A 414 -7.25 0.77 -7.20
N SER A 415 -7.96 1.39 -8.14
CA SER A 415 -9.35 1.08 -8.49
C SER A 415 -9.57 1.08 -10.00
N ALA A 416 -10.65 0.42 -10.46
CA ALA A 416 -11.05 0.44 -11.86
C ALA A 416 -11.38 1.85 -12.38
N ALA A 417 -11.94 2.72 -11.51
CA ALA A 417 -12.24 4.10 -11.85
C ALA A 417 -10.95 4.91 -12.11
N ALA A 418 -9.98 4.85 -11.19
CA ALA A 418 -8.67 5.47 -11.36
C ALA A 418 -7.92 4.97 -12.61
N LEU A 419 -8.03 3.67 -12.94
CA LEU A 419 -7.40 3.12 -14.14
C LEU A 419 -7.97 3.71 -15.43
N ARG A 420 -9.29 3.86 -15.53
CA ARG A 420 -9.96 4.51 -16.68
C ARG A 420 -9.56 5.98 -16.80
N GLU A 421 -9.46 6.71 -15.69
CA GLU A 421 -9.03 8.11 -15.71
C GLU A 421 -7.55 8.26 -16.05
N GLN A 422 -6.68 7.40 -15.51
CA GLN A 422 -5.27 7.40 -15.86
C GLN A 422 -5.04 7.10 -17.35
N ALA A 423 -5.84 6.20 -17.93
CA ALA A 423 -5.81 5.95 -19.38
C ALA A 423 -6.16 7.21 -20.19
N ARG A 424 -7.18 7.99 -19.75
CA ARG A 424 -7.53 9.28 -20.38
C ARG A 424 -6.43 10.34 -20.20
N ASN A 425 -5.75 10.36 -19.06
CA ASN A 425 -4.62 11.27 -18.83
C ASN A 425 -3.45 10.97 -19.78
N TYR A 426 -3.09 9.70 -19.98
CA TYR A 426 -2.09 9.29 -20.97
C TYR A 426 -2.55 9.59 -22.40
N ARG A 427 -3.85 9.38 -22.70
CA ARG A 427 -4.44 9.72 -24.00
C ARG A 427 -4.37 11.22 -24.32
N ARG A 428 -4.49 12.08 -23.30
CA ARG A 428 -4.32 13.53 -23.38
C ARG A 428 -2.85 13.92 -23.61
N LEU A 429 -1.91 13.32 -22.89
CA LEU A 429 -0.47 13.52 -23.14
C LEU A 429 -0.12 13.25 -24.61
N LEU A 430 -0.55 12.12 -25.17
CA LEU A 430 -0.25 11.77 -26.57
C LEU A 430 -0.91 12.72 -27.59
N ALA A 431 -2.01 13.38 -27.23
CA ALA A 431 -2.63 14.41 -28.07
C ALA A 431 -1.91 15.77 -27.98
N GLN A 432 -1.35 16.09 -26.82
CA GLN A 432 -0.60 17.33 -26.58
C GLN A 432 0.85 17.25 -27.08
N ARG A 433 1.49 16.08 -26.99
CA ARG A 433 2.87 15.82 -27.41
C ARG A 433 2.96 14.52 -28.25
N PRO A 434 2.61 14.58 -29.55
CA PRO A 434 2.61 13.41 -30.43
C PRO A 434 4.03 12.89 -30.76
N ASP A 435 5.05 13.69 -30.46
CA ASP A 435 6.48 13.45 -30.68
C ASP A 435 7.18 12.68 -29.54
N VAL A 436 6.49 12.40 -28.43
CA VAL A 436 7.07 11.71 -27.26
C VAL A 436 7.61 10.33 -27.63
N PRO A 437 8.93 10.04 -27.43
CA PRO A 437 9.50 8.75 -27.80
C PRO A 437 8.84 7.56 -27.08
N LEU A 438 8.21 6.67 -27.83
CA LEU A 438 7.46 5.52 -27.31
C LEU A 438 8.29 4.62 -26.40
N ALA A 439 9.57 4.40 -26.72
CA ALA A 439 10.50 3.62 -25.89
C ALA A 439 10.76 4.29 -24.53
N GLY A 440 10.94 5.62 -24.51
CA GLY A 440 11.10 6.41 -23.28
C GLY A 440 9.84 6.40 -22.41
N LEU A 441 8.67 6.55 -23.04
CA LEU A 441 7.36 6.46 -22.37
C LEU A 441 7.16 5.07 -21.74
N CYS A 442 7.36 3.99 -22.50
CA CYS A 442 7.19 2.63 -21.99
C CYS A 442 8.23 2.30 -20.91
N TYR A 443 9.50 2.64 -21.10
CA TYR A 443 10.54 2.45 -20.08
C TYR A 443 10.16 3.15 -18.76
N THR A 444 9.77 4.42 -18.85
CA THR A 444 9.39 5.22 -17.68
C THR A 444 8.15 4.66 -16.96
N ALA A 445 7.13 4.23 -17.71
CA ALA A 445 5.93 3.61 -17.13
C ALA A 445 6.23 2.27 -16.43
N ASN A 446 7.25 1.55 -16.90
CA ASN A 446 7.68 0.25 -16.37
C ASN A 446 8.60 0.36 -15.13
N VAL A 447 9.49 1.37 -15.05
CA VAL A 447 10.52 1.44 -13.96
C VAL A 447 10.38 2.66 -13.03
N GLY A 448 9.62 3.67 -13.44
CA GLY A 448 9.47 4.94 -12.71
C GLY A 448 8.11 5.13 -12.04
N ARG A 449 7.28 4.08 -11.97
CA ARG A 449 5.91 4.12 -11.43
C ARG A 449 5.64 2.91 -10.54
N SER A 450 4.75 3.06 -9.55
CA SER A 450 4.31 1.95 -8.72
C SER A 450 3.27 1.08 -9.44
N HIS A 451 3.30 -0.23 -9.21
CA HIS A 451 2.42 -1.19 -9.87
C HIS A 451 1.28 -1.68 -8.98
N HIS A 452 0.14 -1.00 -9.07
CA HIS A 452 -1.07 -1.23 -8.28
C HIS A 452 -1.91 -2.43 -8.78
N PRO A 453 -2.98 -2.86 -8.08
CA PRO A 453 -3.70 -4.11 -8.39
C PRO A 453 -4.50 -4.12 -9.70
N TYR A 454 -5.15 -3.03 -10.10
CA TYR A 454 -5.86 -2.94 -11.39
C TYR A 454 -4.85 -2.55 -12.46
N ARG A 455 -4.79 -3.32 -13.56
CA ARG A 455 -3.64 -3.28 -14.49
C ARG A 455 -4.06 -3.49 -15.94
N VAL A 456 -3.42 -2.72 -16.82
CA VAL A 456 -3.44 -2.95 -18.27
C VAL A 456 -1.99 -3.00 -18.76
N ALA A 457 -1.68 -3.91 -19.67
CA ALA A 457 -0.40 -3.94 -20.36
C ALA A 457 -0.55 -4.54 -21.76
N GLY A 458 0.39 -4.24 -22.64
CA GLY A 458 0.45 -4.84 -23.97
C GLY A 458 1.67 -4.36 -24.77
N PRO A 459 2.17 -5.17 -25.72
CA PRO A 459 3.17 -4.72 -26.67
C PRO A 459 2.59 -3.61 -27.55
N VAL A 460 3.33 -2.50 -27.70
CA VAL A 460 2.93 -1.35 -28.51
C VAL A 460 4.01 -1.05 -29.55
N ALA A 461 3.75 -1.44 -30.81
CA ALA A 461 4.71 -1.23 -31.90
C ALA A 461 4.82 0.25 -32.32
N ASP A 462 3.72 1.00 -32.15
CA ASP A 462 3.60 2.40 -32.55
C ASP A 462 2.63 3.16 -31.60
N HIS A 463 2.50 4.47 -31.81
CA HIS A 463 1.58 5.32 -31.05
C HIS A 463 0.11 4.93 -31.26
N ALA A 464 -0.26 4.38 -32.43
CA ALA A 464 -1.63 3.97 -32.69
C ALA A 464 -2.01 2.70 -31.90
N ALA A 465 -1.07 1.76 -31.69
CA ALA A 465 -1.22 0.61 -30.82
C ALA A 465 -1.37 1.03 -29.35
N LEU A 466 -0.55 1.98 -28.89
CA LEU A 466 -0.70 2.56 -27.56
C LEU A 466 -2.04 3.27 -27.38
N VAL A 467 -2.47 4.08 -28.35
CA VAL A 467 -3.80 4.72 -28.34
C VAL A 467 -4.93 3.70 -28.27
N ARG A 468 -4.91 2.63 -29.09
CA ARG A 468 -5.91 1.56 -29.02
C ARG A 468 -5.96 0.89 -27.64
N LEU A 469 -4.81 0.64 -27.02
CA LEU A 469 -4.72 0.05 -25.68
C LEU A 469 -5.28 0.98 -24.59
N LEU A 470 -4.98 2.28 -24.68
CA LEU A 470 -5.50 3.30 -23.77
C LEU A 470 -7.00 3.54 -23.94
N ASP A 471 -7.51 3.60 -25.17
CA ASP A 471 -8.93 3.79 -25.45
C ASP A 471 -9.75 2.58 -24.96
N GLN A 472 -9.24 1.35 -25.14
CA GLN A 472 -9.82 0.14 -24.52
C GLN A 472 -9.79 0.21 -22.98
N ALA A 473 -8.71 0.70 -22.38
CA ALA A 473 -8.59 0.86 -20.94
C ALA A 473 -9.50 1.98 -20.37
N ALA A 474 -9.81 3.01 -21.16
CA ALA A 474 -10.68 4.11 -20.74
C ALA A 474 -12.18 3.79 -20.85
N GLY A 475 -12.56 2.87 -21.75
CA GLY A 475 -13.93 2.55 -22.12
C GLY A 475 -14.50 1.22 -21.60
N ARG A 476 -13.70 0.39 -20.93
CA ARG A 476 -14.16 -0.88 -20.32
C ARG A 476 -14.16 -0.78 -18.80
N ASP A 477 -15.03 -1.55 -18.16
CA ASP A 477 -14.86 -1.90 -16.76
C ASP A 477 -13.72 -2.91 -16.61
N HIS A 478 -12.99 -2.79 -15.51
CA HIS A 478 -11.81 -3.62 -15.23
C HIS A 478 -12.13 -4.59 -14.11
N GLU A 479 -12.09 -5.88 -14.43
CA GLU A 479 -12.03 -6.92 -13.41
C GLU A 479 -10.82 -6.67 -12.50
N GLY A 480 -11.00 -6.98 -11.21
CA GLY A 480 -9.92 -6.88 -10.23
C GLY A 480 -8.81 -7.90 -10.49
N PRO A 481 -7.72 -7.88 -9.70
CA PRO A 481 -6.69 -8.91 -9.78
C PRO A 481 -7.32 -10.30 -9.59
N SER A 482 -6.88 -11.27 -10.38
CA SER A 482 -7.45 -12.64 -10.47
C SER A 482 -7.50 -13.47 -9.17
N GLY A 483 -6.95 -12.95 -8.08
CA GLY A 483 -6.72 -13.67 -6.83
C GLY A 483 -5.55 -14.67 -6.87
N ILE A 484 -5.04 -14.99 -8.06
CA ILE A 484 -3.94 -15.94 -8.26
C ILE A 484 -2.62 -15.33 -7.77
N ARG A 485 -1.89 -16.09 -6.96
CA ARG A 485 -0.59 -15.68 -6.38
C ARG A 485 0.54 -16.68 -6.60
N ARG A 486 0.23 -17.87 -7.13
CA ARG A 486 1.18 -18.96 -7.36
C ARG A 486 1.39 -19.15 -8.85
N THR A 487 2.62 -19.49 -9.23
CA THR A 487 3.01 -19.75 -10.61
C THR A 487 3.55 -21.17 -10.72
N ALA A 488 3.23 -21.84 -11.83
CA ALA A 488 3.73 -23.16 -12.19
C ALA A 488 4.30 -23.09 -13.61
N PHE A 489 5.43 -23.73 -13.87
CA PHE A 489 5.94 -23.90 -15.23
C PHE A 489 5.62 -25.33 -15.71
N MET A 490 5.07 -25.42 -16.92
CA MET A 490 4.75 -26.66 -17.62
C MET A 490 5.70 -26.82 -18.80
N PHE A 491 6.50 -27.87 -18.81
CA PHE A 491 7.55 -28.13 -19.81
C PHE A 491 7.09 -29.17 -20.84
N SER A 492 7.22 -28.87 -22.12
CA SER A 492 6.61 -29.64 -23.21
C SER A 492 7.34 -30.96 -23.51
N GLY A 493 6.63 -31.86 -24.20
CA GLY A 493 7.12 -33.18 -24.57
C GLY A 493 7.69 -33.25 -25.98
N GLN A 494 8.36 -34.37 -26.28
CA GLN A 494 8.80 -34.70 -27.64
C GLN A 494 7.59 -34.88 -28.56
N GLY A 495 7.64 -34.31 -29.76
CA GLY A 495 6.54 -34.21 -30.71
C GLY A 495 6.03 -32.78 -30.92
N SER A 496 6.38 -31.85 -30.02
CA SER A 496 6.01 -30.43 -30.11
C SER A 496 7.01 -29.56 -30.91
N GLN A 497 8.21 -30.06 -31.17
CA GLN A 497 9.28 -29.32 -31.85
C GLN A 497 8.93 -28.95 -33.30
N TYR A 498 9.57 -27.89 -33.80
CA TYR A 498 9.58 -27.54 -35.23
C TYR A 498 10.78 -26.64 -35.55
N ALA A 499 11.24 -26.67 -36.81
CA ALA A 499 12.34 -25.84 -37.27
C ALA A 499 12.03 -24.35 -37.08
N GLY A 500 12.95 -23.61 -36.44
CA GLY A 500 12.78 -22.17 -36.18
C GLY A 500 12.02 -21.81 -34.90
N MET A 501 11.62 -22.79 -34.07
CA MET A 501 10.85 -22.56 -32.84
C MET A 501 11.46 -21.55 -31.86
N GLY A 502 12.79 -21.37 -31.83
CA GLY A 502 13.46 -20.38 -30.98
C GLY A 502 14.03 -19.17 -31.72
N ALA A 503 13.75 -18.98 -33.01
CA ALA A 503 14.36 -17.91 -33.81
C ALA A 503 14.00 -16.50 -33.30
N ALA A 504 12.70 -16.20 -33.15
CA ALA A 504 12.23 -14.89 -32.69
C ALA A 504 12.77 -14.48 -31.29
N PRO A 505 12.67 -15.33 -30.23
CA PRO A 505 13.23 -14.97 -28.93
C PRO A 505 14.77 -14.88 -28.92
N TYR A 506 15.47 -15.60 -29.79
CA TYR A 506 16.94 -15.52 -29.93
C TYR A 506 17.40 -14.15 -30.43
N GLU A 507 16.73 -13.58 -31.43
CA GLU A 507 17.06 -12.22 -31.89
C GLU A 507 16.63 -11.19 -30.82
N ARG A 508 15.41 -11.33 -30.28
CA ARG A 508 14.77 -10.31 -29.42
C ARG A 508 15.32 -10.21 -28.00
N PHE A 509 15.72 -11.31 -27.35
CA PHE A 509 16.01 -11.35 -25.91
C PHE A 509 17.44 -11.81 -25.60
N PRO A 510 18.33 -10.93 -25.09
CA PRO A 510 19.72 -11.28 -24.78
C PRO A 510 19.88 -12.47 -23.81
N VAL A 511 19.06 -12.55 -22.76
CA VAL A 511 19.09 -13.64 -21.77
C VAL A 511 18.75 -15.00 -22.39
N PHE A 512 17.79 -15.03 -23.32
CA PHE A 512 17.43 -16.26 -24.03
C PHE A 512 18.58 -16.71 -24.93
N ARG A 513 19.14 -15.77 -25.72
CA ARG A 513 20.30 -16.02 -26.57
C ARG A 513 21.51 -16.55 -25.79
N GLU A 514 21.86 -15.92 -24.67
CA GLU A 514 22.96 -16.37 -23.79
C GLU A 514 22.82 -17.85 -23.40
N HIS A 515 21.60 -18.28 -23.04
CA HIS A 515 21.34 -19.66 -22.65
C HIS A 515 21.26 -20.63 -23.82
N VAL A 516 20.77 -20.22 -24.99
CA VAL A 516 20.87 -21.02 -26.23
C VAL A 516 22.34 -21.23 -26.60
N ASP A 517 23.17 -20.19 -26.59
CA ASP A 517 24.58 -20.25 -26.92
C ASP A 517 25.38 -21.11 -25.91
N ALA A 518 24.99 -21.07 -24.64
CA ALA A 518 25.57 -21.93 -23.60
C ALA A 518 25.23 -23.41 -23.83
N CYS A 519 23.97 -23.74 -24.12
CA CYS A 519 23.56 -25.09 -24.49
C CYS A 519 24.25 -25.57 -25.77
N ASP A 520 24.42 -24.71 -26.78
CA ASP A 520 25.08 -25.05 -28.04
C ASP A 520 26.54 -25.48 -27.84
N ARG A 521 27.32 -24.71 -27.08
CA ARG A 521 28.69 -25.08 -26.72
C ARG A 521 28.78 -26.39 -25.96
N LEU A 522 27.80 -26.70 -25.10
CA LEU A 522 27.76 -27.92 -24.31
C LEU A 522 27.28 -29.15 -25.11
N PHE A 523 26.33 -28.99 -26.04
CA PHE A 523 25.83 -30.09 -26.87
C PHE A 523 26.73 -30.40 -28.07
N ALA A 524 27.55 -29.46 -28.56
CA ALA A 524 28.40 -29.65 -29.74
C ALA A 524 29.28 -30.93 -29.70
N PRO A 525 29.94 -31.32 -28.59
CA PRO A 525 30.71 -32.57 -28.51
C PRO A 525 29.86 -33.84 -28.61
N HIS A 526 28.57 -33.76 -28.29
CA HIS A 526 27.65 -34.91 -28.27
C HIS A 526 26.88 -35.09 -29.59
N LEU A 527 26.55 -33.99 -30.26
CA LEU A 527 25.71 -34.01 -31.47
C LEU A 527 26.50 -33.89 -32.78
N GLY A 528 27.77 -33.46 -32.72
CA GLY A 528 28.58 -33.14 -33.91
C GLY A 528 28.00 -31.99 -34.75
N ARG A 529 27.05 -31.22 -34.19
CA ARG A 529 26.22 -30.21 -34.85
C ARG A 529 25.81 -29.13 -33.85
N SER A 530 25.51 -27.93 -34.35
CA SER A 530 24.90 -26.87 -33.56
C SER A 530 23.41 -27.17 -33.30
N VAL A 531 23.02 -27.16 -32.02
CA VAL A 531 21.62 -27.21 -31.58
C VAL A 531 20.95 -25.84 -31.69
N ALA A 532 21.71 -24.75 -31.55
CA ALA A 532 21.22 -23.40 -31.81
C ALA A 532 20.77 -23.22 -33.26
N ALA A 533 21.51 -23.77 -34.23
CA ALA A 533 21.12 -23.77 -35.64
C ALA A 533 19.82 -24.56 -35.90
N LEU A 534 19.59 -25.67 -35.20
CA LEU A 534 18.33 -26.43 -35.26
C LEU A 534 17.17 -25.61 -34.67
N VAL A 535 17.33 -25.11 -33.44
CA VAL A 535 16.31 -24.31 -32.73
C VAL A 535 15.95 -23.02 -33.49
N ARG A 536 16.93 -22.38 -34.16
CA ARG A 536 16.73 -21.20 -35.02
C ARG A 536 16.27 -21.53 -36.44
N GLY A 537 16.26 -22.80 -36.85
CA GLY A 537 15.89 -23.20 -38.22
C GLY A 537 16.90 -22.78 -39.29
N THR A 538 18.15 -22.53 -38.90
CA THR A 538 19.26 -22.11 -39.79
C THR A 538 20.25 -23.23 -40.12
N ALA A 539 19.99 -24.46 -39.65
CA ALA A 539 20.71 -25.66 -40.08
C ALA A 539 20.47 -25.93 -41.58
N ALA A 540 21.42 -26.60 -42.25
CA ALA A 540 21.31 -26.92 -43.68
C ALA A 540 20.16 -27.92 -43.99
N ASP A 541 19.78 -28.72 -43.00
CA ASP A 541 18.70 -29.71 -43.01
C ASP A 541 17.70 -29.43 -41.87
N PRO A 542 16.81 -28.42 -41.97
CA PRO A 542 15.95 -28.01 -40.86
C PRO A 542 15.02 -29.12 -40.33
N GLU A 543 14.57 -30.03 -41.20
CA GLU A 543 13.74 -31.20 -40.85
C GLU A 543 14.46 -32.22 -39.94
N ALA A 544 15.79 -32.15 -39.82
CA ALA A 544 16.52 -33.03 -38.91
C ALA A 544 16.09 -32.87 -37.45
N ILE A 545 15.48 -31.75 -37.07
CA ILE A 545 14.98 -31.51 -35.71
C ILE A 545 13.96 -32.56 -35.23
N ASP A 546 13.25 -33.24 -36.15
CA ASP A 546 12.27 -34.28 -35.81
C ASP A 546 12.90 -35.66 -35.54
N ARG A 547 14.20 -35.83 -35.82
CA ARG A 547 14.94 -37.03 -35.44
C ARG A 547 15.20 -37.02 -33.93
N THR A 548 14.96 -38.14 -33.26
CA THR A 548 14.97 -38.22 -31.78
C THR A 548 16.30 -37.80 -31.15
N GLU A 549 17.42 -38.09 -31.81
CA GLU A 549 18.77 -37.67 -31.41
C GLU A 549 18.98 -36.14 -31.40
N TYR A 550 18.14 -35.38 -32.10
CA TYR A 550 18.19 -33.91 -32.16
C TYR A 550 16.98 -33.24 -31.49
N ALA A 551 15.81 -33.88 -31.50
CA ALA A 551 14.58 -33.37 -30.90
C ALA A 551 14.71 -33.10 -29.40
N GLN A 552 15.26 -34.05 -28.63
CA GLN A 552 15.40 -33.90 -27.17
C GLN A 552 16.40 -32.79 -26.78
N PRO A 553 17.62 -32.71 -27.37
CA PRO A 553 18.51 -31.55 -27.17
C PRO A 553 17.90 -30.20 -27.59
N ALA A 554 17.16 -30.16 -28.69
CA ALA A 554 16.55 -28.92 -29.19
C ALA A 554 15.43 -28.42 -28.27
N LEU A 555 14.55 -29.32 -27.81
CA LEU A 555 13.51 -29.01 -26.81
C LEU A 555 14.14 -28.58 -25.48
N PHE A 556 15.12 -29.34 -24.96
CA PHE A 556 15.82 -28.97 -23.73
C PHE A 556 16.44 -27.57 -23.83
N THR A 557 17.12 -27.27 -24.95
CA THR A 557 17.75 -25.97 -25.18
C THR A 557 16.73 -24.83 -25.21
N LEU A 558 15.65 -25.00 -25.96
CA LEU A 558 14.57 -24.01 -26.05
C LEU A 558 13.93 -23.76 -24.67
N GLU A 559 13.49 -24.83 -24.01
CA GLU A 559 12.68 -24.75 -22.81
C GLU A 559 13.50 -24.26 -21.60
N TYR A 560 14.76 -24.69 -21.48
CA TYR A 560 15.66 -24.16 -20.47
C TYR A 560 15.88 -22.65 -20.69
N ALA A 561 16.16 -22.21 -21.92
CA ALA A 561 16.35 -20.79 -22.23
C ALA A 561 15.08 -19.96 -22.00
N LEU A 562 13.88 -20.48 -22.33
CA LEU A 562 12.59 -19.84 -22.03
C LEU A 562 12.35 -19.72 -20.52
N ALA A 563 12.57 -20.78 -19.74
CA ALA A 563 12.40 -20.74 -18.29
C ALA A 563 13.30 -19.68 -17.65
N ARG A 564 14.56 -19.61 -18.11
CA ARG A 564 15.54 -18.61 -17.67
C ARG A 564 15.15 -17.18 -18.05
N LEU A 565 14.56 -16.96 -19.23
CA LEU A 565 14.02 -15.68 -19.65
C LEU A 565 12.89 -15.22 -18.72
N TRP A 566 11.88 -16.07 -18.48
CA TRP A 566 10.78 -15.77 -17.55
C TRP A 566 11.30 -15.48 -16.12
N MET A 567 12.27 -16.27 -15.65
CA MET A 567 12.89 -16.04 -14.33
C MET A 567 13.69 -14.73 -14.27
N SER A 568 14.33 -14.27 -15.36
CA SER A 568 14.98 -12.95 -15.40
C SER A 568 13.98 -11.79 -15.28
N TRP A 569 12.74 -11.98 -15.73
CA TRP A 569 11.63 -11.05 -15.50
C TRP A 569 11.03 -11.18 -14.10
N GLY A 570 11.72 -11.84 -13.17
CA GLY A 570 11.30 -11.98 -11.77
C GLY A 570 10.16 -12.98 -11.54
N VAL A 571 9.73 -13.72 -12.57
CA VAL A 571 8.69 -14.76 -12.42
C VAL A 571 9.27 -15.96 -11.68
N ARG A 572 8.69 -16.25 -10.52
CA ARG A 572 9.15 -17.32 -9.61
C ARG A 572 8.15 -18.48 -9.61
N PRO A 573 8.42 -19.57 -10.34
CA PRO A 573 7.59 -20.76 -10.25
C PRO A 573 7.71 -21.37 -8.84
N HIS A 574 6.57 -21.81 -8.31
CA HIS A 574 6.47 -22.49 -7.01
C HIS A 574 6.50 -24.01 -7.18
N VAL A 575 6.19 -24.48 -8.39
CA VAL A 575 6.19 -25.89 -8.79
C VAL A 575 6.51 -25.98 -10.28
N LEU A 576 7.24 -27.02 -10.68
CA LEU A 576 7.55 -27.36 -12.05
C LEU A 576 6.93 -28.72 -12.37
N ILE A 577 6.40 -28.86 -13.58
CA ILE A 577 5.89 -30.13 -14.12
C ILE A 577 6.32 -30.21 -15.58
N GLY A 578 6.75 -31.37 -16.04
CA GLY A 578 7.07 -31.58 -17.45
C GLY A 578 6.32 -32.76 -18.04
N HIS A 579 6.46 -32.96 -19.34
CA HIS A 579 5.98 -34.14 -20.06
C HIS A 579 7.16 -34.87 -20.71
N GLY A 580 7.48 -36.08 -20.22
CA GLY A 580 8.61 -36.86 -20.73
C GLY A 580 9.93 -36.09 -20.62
N ILE A 581 10.51 -35.70 -21.75
CA ILE A 581 11.74 -34.88 -21.78
C ILE A 581 11.61 -33.58 -20.99
N GLY A 582 10.41 -32.97 -20.93
CA GLY A 582 10.15 -31.77 -20.15
C GLY A 582 10.42 -31.92 -18.65
N GLU A 583 10.31 -33.13 -18.07
CA GLU A 583 10.68 -33.32 -16.66
C GLU A 583 12.19 -33.18 -16.44
N VAL A 584 13.01 -33.58 -17.42
CA VAL A 584 14.47 -33.37 -17.36
C VAL A 584 14.79 -31.87 -17.39
N VAL A 585 14.08 -31.09 -18.20
CA VAL A 585 14.22 -29.63 -18.23
C VAL A 585 13.78 -29.02 -16.90
N ALA A 586 12.62 -29.44 -16.38
CA ALA A 586 12.11 -29.01 -15.09
C ALA A 586 13.11 -29.31 -13.95
N ALA A 587 13.73 -30.49 -13.95
CA ALA A 587 14.77 -30.87 -13.00
C ALA A 587 16.04 -30.00 -13.14
N ALA A 588 16.48 -29.69 -14.37
CA ALA A 588 17.59 -28.76 -14.62
C ALA A 588 17.28 -27.35 -14.09
N VAL A 589 16.07 -26.84 -14.31
CA VAL A 589 15.61 -25.53 -13.84
C VAL A 589 15.43 -25.51 -12.31
N ALA A 590 15.05 -26.63 -11.70
CA ALA A 590 15.03 -26.80 -10.25
C ALA A 590 16.43 -26.88 -9.62
N GLY A 591 17.49 -27.11 -10.43
CA GLY A 591 18.85 -27.27 -9.94
C GLY A 591 19.16 -28.67 -9.39
N LEU A 592 18.42 -29.71 -9.80
CA LEU A 592 18.72 -31.11 -9.42
C LEU A 592 20.10 -31.57 -9.90
N PHE A 593 20.62 -31.00 -10.98
CA PHE A 593 21.95 -31.25 -11.50
C PHE A 593 22.45 -30.01 -12.25
N SER A 594 23.76 -29.93 -12.52
CA SER A 594 24.33 -28.77 -13.25
C SER A 594 23.89 -28.76 -14.72
N LEU A 595 24.02 -27.61 -15.41
CA LEU A 595 23.69 -27.54 -16.84
C LEU A 595 24.56 -28.49 -17.71
N PRO A 596 25.88 -28.63 -17.49
CA PRO A 596 26.68 -29.67 -18.16
C PRO A 596 26.19 -31.11 -17.90
N ASP A 597 25.79 -31.43 -16.66
CA ASP A 597 25.26 -32.75 -16.32
C ASP A 597 23.89 -33.00 -16.99
N ALA A 598 23.03 -31.99 -17.03
CA ALA A 598 21.75 -32.03 -17.73
C ALA A 598 21.95 -32.33 -19.23
N VAL A 599 22.91 -31.64 -19.86
CA VAL A 599 23.29 -31.86 -21.26
C VAL A 599 23.79 -33.28 -21.47
N THR A 600 24.63 -33.80 -20.57
CA THR A 600 25.14 -35.18 -20.61
C THR A 600 24.00 -36.20 -20.54
N LEU A 601 23.06 -36.03 -19.60
CA LEU A 601 21.85 -36.86 -19.46
C LEU A 601 21.00 -36.85 -20.74
N VAL A 602 20.66 -35.66 -21.25
CA VAL A 602 19.82 -35.49 -22.45
C VAL A 602 20.49 -36.07 -23.69
N ALA A 603 21.78 -35.83 -23.88
CA ALA A 603 22.54 -36.39 -24.99
C ALA A 603 22.59 -37.93 -24.95
N ALA A 604 22.84 -38.52 -23.77
CA ALA A 604 22.82 -39.95 -23.57
C ALA A 604 21.42 -40.54 -23.84
N ARG A 605 20.37 -39.93 -23.27
CA ARG A 605 18.97 -40.33 -23.45
C ARG A 605 18.55 -40.33 -24.92
N ALA A 606 18.87 -39.26 -25.65
CA ALA A 606 18.52 -39.10 -27.05
C ALA A 606 19.23 -40.14 -27.94
N ARG A 607 20.54 -40.32 -27.73
CA ARG A 607 21.36 -41.33 -28.44
C ARG A 607 20.87 -42.75 -28.19
N LEU A 608 20.60 -43.10 -26.93
CA LEU A 608 20.22 -44.46 -26.54
C LEU A 608 18.78 -44.80 -26.98
N THR A 609 17.84 -43.86 -26.87
CA THR A 609 16.49 -44.03 -27.46
C THR A 609 16.58 -44.39 -28.94
N ARG A 610 17.48 -43.73 -29.69
CA ARG A 610 17.68 -43.98 -31.12
C ARG A 610 18.32 -45.33 -31.43
N ALA A 611 19.07 -45.91 -30.48
CA ALA A 611 19.81 -47.16 -30.62
C ALA A 611 18.96 -48.42 -30.43
N VAL A 612 17.75 -48.30 -29.86
CA VAL A 612 16.81 -49.42 -29.67
C VAL A 612 16.51 -50.09 -31.01
N ARG A 613 16.79 -51.40 -31.10
CA ARG A 613 16.69 -52.21 -32.32
C ARG A 613 15.28 -52.77 -32.53
N ALA A 614 14.48 -52.88 -31.48
CA ALA A 614 13.10 -53.35 -31.57
C ALA A 614 12.22 -52.39 -32.39
N LYS A 615 11.47 -52.93 -33.37
CA LYS A 615 10.54 -52.14 -34.19
C LYS A 615 9.28 -51.82 -33.40
N GLY A 616 9.14 -50.56 -33.00
CA GLY A 616 7.97 -50.06 -32.27
C GLY A 616 7.35 -48.81 -32.89
N GLY A 617 6.43 -48.20 -32.16
CA GLY A 617 5.87 -46.88 -32.43
C GLY A 617 4.95 -46.43 -31.29
N THR A 618 4.31 -45.28 -31.50
CA THR A 618 3.47 -44.62 -30.49
C THR A 618 2.19 -44.09 -31.13
N ALA A 619 1.04 -44.24 -30.45
CA ALA A 619 -0.26 -43.73 -30.89
C ALA A 619 -1.00 -43.01 -29.77
N GLU A 620 -1.60 -41.86 -30.09
CA GLU A 620 -2.52 -41.13 -29.22
C GLU A 620 -3.92 -41.72 -29.35
N VAL A 621 -4.60 -41.93 -28.22
CA VAL A 621 -5.93 -42.55 -28.13
C VAL A 621 -6.88 -41.58 -27.43
N ALA A 622 -7.99 -41.27 -28.11
CA ALA A 622 -9.07 -40.44 -27.58
C ALA A 622 -10.02 -41.22 -26.66
N ALA A 623 -9.48 -41.85 -25.61
CA ALA A 623 -10.22 -42.58 -24.60
C ALA A 623 -9.56 -42.45 -23.21
N PRO A 624 -10.32 -42.65 -22.12
CA PRO A 624 -9.79 -42.84 -20.77
C PRO A 624 -8.75 -43.98 -20.71
N ALA A 625 -7.73 -43.82 -19.88
CA ALA A 625 -6.71 -44.85 -19.69
C ALA A 625 -7.30 -46.19 -19.18
N GLU A 626 -8.29 -46.12 -18.29
CA GLU A 626 -9.02 -47.27 -17.73
C GLU A 626 -9.76 -48.12 -18.77
N ASP A 627 -10.19 -47.55 -19.90
CA ASP A 627 -10.80 -48.30 -21.02
C ASP A 627 -9.75 -48.98 -21.91
N VAL A 628 -8.52 -48.49 -21.89
CA VAL A 628 -7.42 -48.93 -22.78
C VAL A 628 -6.52 -49.94 -22.08
N GLU A 629 -6.19 -49.77 -20.80
CA GLU A 629 -5.35 -50.68 -19.99
C GLU A 629 -5.71 -52.17 -20.14
N PRO A 630 -7.00 -52.59 -20.08
CA PRO A 630 -7.36 -54.00 -20.23
C PRO A 630 -7.01 -54.60 -21.60
N LEU A 631 -6.92 -53.77 -22.65
CA LEU A 631 -6.52 -54.20 -23.99
C LEU A 631 -5.00 -54.40 -24.11
N LEU A 632 -4.21 -53.77 -23.25
CA LEU A 632 -2.75 -53.86 -23.28
C LEU A 632 -2.24 -55.11 -22.53
N ALA A 633 -3.01 -55.63 -21.58
CA ALA A 633 -2.62 -56.75 -20.72
C ALA A 633 -2.28 -58.05 -21.49
N ALA A 634 -2.77 -58.21 -22.72
CA ALA A 634 -2.44 -59.35 -23.59
C ALA A 634 -1.11 -59.20 -24.37
N HIS A 635 -0.49 -58.01 -24.35
CA HIS A 635 0.63 -57.64 -25.21
C HIS A 635 1.84 -57.17 -24.36
N PRO A 636 2.79 -58.07 -24.00
CA PRO A 636 3.90 -57.73 -23.09
C PRO A 636 4.91 -56.72 -23.67
N ASP A 637 4.84 -56.44 -24.98
CA ASP A 637 5.66 -55.45 -25.69
C ASP A 637 4.94 -54.11 -25.91
N LEU A 638 3.74 -53.91 -25.32
CA LEU A 638 2.90 -52.72 -25.47
C LEU A 638 2.44 -52.20 -24.09
N ALA A 639 2.55 -50.89 -23.86
CA ALA A 639 2.14 -50.27 -22.62
C ALA A 639 1.49 -48.90 -22.83
N LEU A 640 0.87 -48.37 -21.78
CA LEU A 640 0.63 -46.94 -21.67
C LEU A 640 1.99 -46.22 -21.63
N ALA A 641 2.12 -45.19 -22.46
CA ALA A 641 3.24 -44.28 -22.52
C ALA A 641 2.96 -42.96 -21.80
N ALA A 642 1.71 -42.49 -21.84
CA ALA A 642 1.28 -41.29 -21.12
C ALA A 642 -0.23 -41.31 -20.79
N VAL A 643 -0.61 -40.58 -19.74
CA VAL A 643 -2.00 -40.28 -19.38
C VAL A 643 -2.12 -38.75 -19.24
N ASP A 644 -2.67 -38.11 -20.27
CA ASP A 644 -2.52 -36.68 -20.50
C ASP A 644 -3.77 -35.87 -20.12
N ALA A 645 -4.95 -36.41 -20.42
CA ALA A 645 -6.24 -35.84 -20.05
C ALA A 645 -7.24 -36.94 -19.65
N PRO A 646 -8.40 -36.61 -19.05
CA PRO A 646 -9.39 -37.62 -18.67
C PRO A 646 -9.89 -38.47 -19.85
N ASP A 647 -9.89 -37.88 -21.05
CA ASP A 647 -10.29 -38.48 -22.33
C ASP A 647 -9.10 -38.76 -23.28
N ARG A 648 -7.85 -38.71 -22.78
CA ARG A 648 -6.62 -38.83 -23.60
C ARG A 648 -5.52 -39.62 -22.92
N CYS A 649 -5.09 -40.69 -23.58
CA CYS A 649 -3.88 -41.42 -23.24
C CYS A 649 -3.05 -41.74 -24.49
N VAL A 650 -1.80 -42.12 -24.28
CA VAL A 650 -0.86 -42.51 -25.34
C VAL A 650 -0.40 -43.94 -25.06
N ILE A 651 -0.38 -44.78 -26.10
CA ILE A 651 0.16 -46.15 -26.04
C ILE A 651 1.42 -46.25 -26.90
N ALA A 652 2.43 -46.97 -26.41
CA ALA A 652 3.67 -47.21 -27.14
C ALA A 652 4.16 -48.65 -26.96
N GLY A 653 4.74 -49.22 -28.01
CA GLY A 653 5.24 -50.59 -27.97
C GLY A 653 5.57 -51.16 -29.34
N GLY A 654 5.64 -52.49 -29.41
CA GLY A 654 5.93 -53.23 -30.64
C GLY A 654 4.94 -52.96 -31.76
N ALA A 655 5.45 -52.87 -32.99
CA ALA A 655 4.69 -52.38 -34.14
C ALA A 655 3.45 -53.23 -34.48
N ASN A 656 3.48 -54.53 -34.18
CA ASN A 656 2.39 -55.47 -34.44
C ASN A 656 1.27 -55.35 -33.40
N ALA A 657 1.60 -55.46 -32.10
CA ALA A 657 0.64 -55.29 -31.01
C ALA A 657 -0.03 -53.91 -31.05
N LEU A 658 0.74 -52.86 -31.36
CA LEU A 658 0.20 -51.52 -31.58
C LEU A 658 -0.77 -51.46 -32.78
N ALA A 659 -0.50 -52.16 -33.88
CA ALA A 659 -1.41 -52.20 -35.02
C ALA A 659 -2.73 -52.92 -34.67
N GLU A 660 -2.66 -54.02 -33.90
CA GLU A 660 -3.81 -54.79 -33.44
C GLU A 660 -4.71 -53.98 -32.50
N VAL A 661 -4.15 -53.45 -31.40
CA VAL A 661 -4.90 -52.66 -30.41
C VAL A 661 -5.46 -51.38 -31.02
N THR A 662 -4.70 -50.68 -31.87
CA THR A 662 -5.24 -49.49 -32.56
C THR A 662 -6.28 -49.81 -33.64
N GLY A 663 -6.29 -51.03 -34.18
CA GLY A 663 -7.37 -51.55 -35.01
C GLY A 663 -8.65 -51.82 -34.21
N LEU A 664 -8.53 -52.51 -33.08
CA LEU A 664 -9.62 -52.78 -32.13
C LEU A 664 -10.28 -51.48 -31.62
N LEU A 665 -9.47 -50.48 -31.25
CA LEU A 665 -9.96 -49.17 -30.80
C LEU A 665 -10.73 -48.43 -31.90
N ARG A 666 -10.21 -48.40 -33.14
CA ARG A 666 -10.91 -47.79 -34.28
C ARG A 666 -12.22 -48.52 -34.61
N ALA A 667 -12.25 -49.85 -34.51
CA ALA A 667 -13.47 -50.64 -34.69
C ALA A 667 -14.54 -50.35 -33.63
N ARG A 668 -14.13 -49.91 -32.42
CA ARG A 668 -15.02 -49.39 -31.35
C ARG A 668 -15.39 -47.91 -31.51
N GLY A 669 -15.01 -47.27 -32.62
CA GLY A 669 -15.27 -45.84 -32.87
C GLY A 669 -14.33 -44.87 -32.14
N VAL A 670 -13.31 -45.36 -31.43
CA VAL A 670 -12.32 -44.51 -30.75
C VAL A 670 -11.37 -43.90 -31.78
N ARG A 671 -11.21 -42.56 -31.75
CA ARG A 671 -10.20 -41.89 -32.57
C ARG A 671 -8.80 -42.26 -32.09
N VAL A 672 -7.97 -42.72 -33.01
CA VAL A 672 -6.58 -43.09 -32.75
C VAL A 672 -5.67 -42.55 -33.83
N ASP A 673 -4.70 -41.74 -33.44
CA ASP A 673 -3.73 -41.09 -34.32
C ASP A 673 -2.33 -41.68 -34.08
N ARG A 674 -1.68 -42.20 -35.12
CA ARG A 674 -0.28 -42.65 -35.00
C ARG A 674 0.60 -41.40 -34.99
N THR A 675 1.43 -41.27 -33.97
CA THR A 675 2.40 -40.17 -33.88
C THR A 675 3.53 -40.38 -34.88
N ALA A 676 4.15 -39.29 -35.34
CA ALA A 676 5.33 -39.35 -36.21
C ALA A 676 6.62 -39.79 -35.47
N VAL A 677 6.55 -40.10 -34.18
CA VAL A 677 7.71 -40.52 -33.38
C VAL A 677 8.07 -41.98 -33.74
N PRO A 678 9.27 -42.23 -34.32
CA PRO A 678 9.62 -43.55 -34.84
C PRO A 678 10.03 -44.58 -33.78
N HIS A 679 10.02 -44.20 -32.49
CA HIS A 679 10.45 -45.02 -31.36
C HIS A 679 9.37 -45.05 -30.27
N ALA A 680 9.15 -46.23 -29.70
CA ALA A 680 8.20 -46.46 -28.61
C ALA A 680 8.77 -46.00 -27.25
N LEU A 681 8.95 -44.69 -27.08
CA LEU A 681 9.28 -44.08 -25.79
C LEU A 681 8.25 -44.47 -24.72
N HIS A 682 8.68 -44.59 -23.45
CA HIS A 682 7.83 -44.99 -22.34
C HIS A 682 7.12 -46.35 -22.57
N SER A 683 7.89 -47.34 -23.03
CA SER A 683 7.41 -48.71 -23.28
C SER A 683 8.44 -49.77 -22.84
N PRO A 684 8.04 -51.05 -22.73
CA PRO A 684 8.95 -52.16 -22.41
C PRO A 684 10.15 -52.29 -23.35
N LEU A 685 10.06 -51.76 -24.59
CA LEU A 685 11.16 -51.79 -25.56
C LEU A 685 12.38 -50.96 -25.12
N MET A 686 12.22 -50.00 -24.19
CA MET A 686 13.34 -49.21 -23.66
C MET A 686 14.29 -50.02 -22.77
N THR A 687 13.87 -51.21 -22.31
CA THR A 687 14.69 -52.11 -21.47
C THR A 687 16.02 -52.48 -22.12
N GLU A 688 16.09 -52.50 -23.45
CA GLU A 688 17.32 -52.77 -24.22
C GLU A 688 18.48 -51.82 -23.85
N VAL A 689 18.18 -50.59 -23.42
CA VAL A 689 19.19 -49.53 -23.18
C VAL A 689 19.27 -49.07 -21.73
N TYR A 690 18.63 -49.79 -20.79
CA TYR A 690 18.62 -49.39 -19.38
C TYR A 690 20.01 -49.41 -18.73
N ASP A 691 20.82 -50.43 -19.02
CA ASP A 691 22.16 -50.55 -18.41
C ASP A 691 23.15 -49.54 -19.02
N ASP A 692 23.11 -49.35 -20.34
CA ASP A 692 23.87 -48.30 -21.04
C ASP A 692 23.46 -46.89 -20.58
N PHE A 693 22.17 -46.68 -20.30
CA PHE A 693 21.70 -45.39 -19.80
C PHE A 693 22.13 -45.18 -18.34
N ARG A 694 22.03 -46.19 -17.47
CA ARG A 694 22.54 -46.14 -16.10
C ARG A 694 24.02 -45.78 -16.08
N ALA A 695 24.84 -46.48 -16.86
CA ALA A 695 26.28 -46.21 -16.98
C ALA A 695 26.59 -44.78 -17.46
N ALA A 696 25.72 -44.19 -18.30
CA ALA A 696 25.85 -42.80 -18.74
C ALA A 696 25.50 -41.77 -17.65
N LEU A 697 24.86 -42.18 -16.55
CA LEU A 697 24.51 -41.31 -15.41
C LEU A 697 25.51 -41.42 -14.24
N ASP A 698 26.43 -42.39 -14.24
CA ASP A 698 27.38 -42.63 -13.13
C ASP A 698 28.28 -41.43 -12.81
N GLY A 699 28.49 -40.52 -13.77
CA GLY A 699 29.25 -39.28 -13.59
C GLY A 699 28.44 -38.06 -13.14
N ILE A 700 27.11 -38.16 -13.05
CA ILE A 700 26.23 -37.02 -12.77
C ILE A 700 26.09 -36.81 -11.26
N THR A 701 26.30 -35.57 -10.82
CA THR A 701 26.04 -35.17 -9.43
C THR A 701 24.60 -34.70 -9.27
N PHE A 702 23.83 -35.38 -8.41
CA PHE A 702 22.50 -34.97 -8.02
C PHE A 702 22.52 -34.08 -6.77
N HIS A 703 21.77 -32.98 -6.81
CA HIS A 703 21.64 -31.97 -5.76
C HIS A 703 20.18 -31.88 -5.28
N GLU A 704 19.93 -31.29 -4.11
CA GLU A 704 18.55 -31.05 -3.67
C GLU A 704 17.89 -29.95 -4.53
N PRO A 705 16.71 -30.18 -5.14
CA PRO A 705 16.06 -29.21 -6.00
C PRO A 705 15.56 -27.99 -5.21
N ALA A 706 15.91 -26.78 -5.68
CA ALA A 706 15.48 -25.51 -5.08
C ALA A 706 14.01 -25.16 -5.35
N ILE A 707 13.34 -25.87 -6.27
CA ILE A 707 11.95 -25.66 -6.68
C ILE A 707 11.24 -27.02 -6.69
N SER A 708 10.01 -27.06 -6.17
CA SER A 708 9.21 -28.30 -6.12
C SER A 708 8.97 -28.87 -7.52
N LEU A 709 9.27 -30.14 -7.74
CA LEU A 709 9.09 -30.85 -9.01
C LEU A 709 7.94 -31.86 -8.89
N ILE A 710 7.13 -32.01 -9.94
CA ILE A 710 6.15 -33.09 -10.07
C ILE A 710 6.73 -34.22 -10.93
N SER A 711 6.80 -35.42 -10.36
CA SER A 711 7.30 -36.63 -11.00
C SER A 711 6.27 -37.19 -11.99
N ASN A 712 6.70 -37.45 -13.23
CA ASN A 712 5.92 -38.12 -14.28
C ASN A 712 5.64 -39.57 -13.90
N VAL A 713 6.62 -40.25 -13.29
CA VAL A 713 6.53 -41.66 -12.88
C VAL A 713 5.44 -41.87 -11.81
N THR A 714 5.32 -40.95 -10.85
CA THR A 714 4.41 -41.09 -9.70
C THR A 714 3.14 -40.24 -9.79
N GLY A 715 3.12 -39.19 -10.61
CA GLY A 715 2.04 -38.20 -10.67
C GLY A 715 1.92 -37.33 -9.42
N ARG A 716 2.99 -37.25 -8.61
CA ARG A 716 3.03 -36.61 -7.28
C ARG A 716 4.27 -35.72 -7.17
N PRO A 717 4.37 -34.83 -6.16
CA PRO A 717 5.61 -34.11 -5.88
C PRO A 717 6.74 -35.10 -5.63
N ALA A 718 7.84 -34.92 -6.35
CA ALA A 718 9.04 -35.71 -6.24
C ALA A 718 9.71 -35.50 -4.88
N ARG A 719 10.23 -36.57 -4.28
CA ARG A 719 11.13 -36.47 -3.12
C ARG A 719 12.59 -36.45 -3.60
N PRO A 720 13.48 -35.64 -3.00
CA PRO A 720 14.89 -35.59 -3.40
C PRO A 720 15.59 -36.97 -3.39
N ALA A 721 15.30 -37.79 -2.38
CA ALA A 721 15.82 -39.16 -2.27
C ALA A 721 15.29 -40.14 -3.35
N GLU A 722 14.19 -39.81 -4.03
CA GLU A 722 13.66 -40.61 -5.14
C GLU A 722 14.35 -40.18 -6.44
N ILE A 723 14.30 -38.87 -6.79
CA ILE A 723 14.79 -38.35 -8.08
C ILE A 723 16.32 -38.15 -8.17
N GLY A 724 17.01 -38.11 -7.04
CA GLY A 724 18.47 -37.98 -6.95
C GLY A 724 19.23 -39.29 -7.19
N THR A 725 18.67 -40.20 -7.98
CA THR A 725 19.24 -41.52 -8.27
C THR A 725 19.20 -41.84 -9.77
N PRO A 726 20.23 -42.49 -10.35
CA PRO A 726 20.19 -42.97 -11.74
C PRO A 726 18.97 -43.85 -12.04
N ASP A 727 18.57 -44.72 -11.11
CA ASP A 727 17.46 -45.64 -11.28
C ASP A 727 16.11 -44.93 -11.48
N TYR A 728 15.89 -43.74 -10.89
CA TYR A 728 14.71 -42.95 -11.20
C TYR A 728 14.66 -42.54 -12.68
N TRP A 729 15.78 -42.10 -13.23
CA TRP A 729 15.87 -41.64 -14.61
C TRP A 729 15.80 -42.80 -15.62
N VAL A 730 16.35 -43.96 -15.27
CA VAL A 730 16.15 -45.21 -16.03
C VAL A 730 14.66 -45.60 -16.07
N ARG A 731 13.99 -45.61 -14.91
CA ARG A 731 12.54 -45.86 -14.82
C ARG A 731 11.74 -44.82 -15.62
N HIS A 732 12.08 -43.55 -15.50
CA HIS A 732 11.46 -42.44 -16.25
C HIS A 732 11.57 -42.61 -17.78
N LEU A 733 12.54 -43.38 -18.31
CA LEU A 733 12.65 -43.63 -19.75
C LEU A 733 11.59 -44.62 -20.27
N GLY A 734 11.16 -45.58 -19.44
CA GLY A 734 10.27 -46.68 -19.83
C GLY A 734 8.91 -46.73 -19.14
N GLU A 735 8.74 -46.11 -17.98
CA GLU A 735 7.44 -46.02 -17.28
C GLU A 735 6.56 -44.88 -17.82
N PRO A 736 5.22 -45.00 -17.73
CA PRO A 736 4.27 -44.02 -18.27
C PRO A 736 4.37 -42.62 -17.63
N VAL A 737 4.21 -41.60 -18.47
CA VAL A 737 4.06 -40.20 -18.06
C VAL A 737 2.67 -39.96 -17.47
N ARG A 738 2.57 -39.87 -16.13
CA ARG A 738 1.31 -39.59 -15.41
C ARG A 738 0.98 -38.08 -15.35
N PHE A 739 0.98 -37.40 -16.50
CA PHE A 739 0.83 -35.94 -16.57
C PHE A 739 -0.49 -35.45 -15.93
N LEU A 740 -1.63 -36.07 -16.22
CA LEU A 740 -2.92 -35.72 -15.63
C LEU A 740 -2.92 -35.80 -14.09
N ALA A 741 -2.32 -36.84 -13.52
CA ALA A 741 -2.22 -37.01 -12.07
C ALA A 741 -1.29 -35.95 -11.45
N GLY A 742 -0.17 -35.64 -12.13
CA GLY A 742 0.73 -34.56 -11.75
C GLY A 742 0.06 -33.18 -11.78
N LEU A 743 -0.71 -32.89 -12.82
CA LEU A 743 -1.46 -31.65 -12.98
C LEU A 743 -2.54 -31.49 -11.91
N ARG A 744 -3.28 -32.56 -11.60
CA ARG A 744 -4.22 -32.58 -10.46
C ARG A 744 -3.50 -32.37 -9.12
N SER A 745 -2.30 -32.92 -8.94
CA SER A 745 -1.45 -32.62 -7.79
C SER A 745 -1.03 -31.15 -7.71
N VAL A 746 -0.85 -30.45 -8.83
CA VAL A 746 -0.64 -28.99 -8.85
C VAL A 746 -1.92 -28.26 -8.41
N ALA A 747 -3.07 -28.55 -9.01
CA ALA A 747 -4.33 -27.88 -8.70
C ALA A 747 -4.83 -28.10 -7.25
N GLN A 748 -4.52 -29.25 -6.64
CA GLN A 748 -4.74 -29.47 -5.20
C GLN A 748 -4.01 -28.47 -4.29
N ARG A 749 -3.02 -27.73 -4.81
CA ARG A 749 -2.29 -26.65 -4.13
C ARG A 749 -2.90 -25.26 -4.43
N GLY A 750 -4.09 -25.21 -5.00
CA GLY A 750 -4.87 -23.99 -5.24
C GLY A 750 -4.76 -23.47 -6.67
N ARG A 751 -5.15 -22.20 -6.86
CA ARG A 751 -5.17 -21.54 -8.17
C ARG A 751 -3.76 -21.08 -8.58
N HIS A 752 -3.39 -21.35 -9.83
CA HIS A 752 -2.06 -21.11 -10.39
C HIS A 752 -2.11 -20.38 -11.73
N ALA A 753 -1.12 -19.53 -12.00
CA ALA A 753 -0.72 -19.20 -13.37
C ALA A 753 0.17 -20.34 -13.89
N LEU A 754 -0.35 -21.12 -14.83
CA LEU A 754 0.29 -22.28 -15.44
C LEU A 754 0.90 -21.81 -16.77
N ILE A 755 2.22 -21.58 -16.77
CA ILE A 755 2.95 -21.08 -17.93
C ILE A 755 3.50 -22.25 -18.72
N GLU A 756 3.12 -22.37 -19.99
CA GLU A 756 3.75 -23.32 -20.91
C GLU A 756 5.11 -22.78 -21.36
N ILE A 757 6.15 -23.50 -20.96
CA ILE A 757 7.55 -23.33 -21.32
C ILE A 757 7.83 -24.36 -22.42
N GLY A 758 7.62 -23.96 -23.67
CA GLY A 758 7.62 -24.86 -24.81
C GLY A 758 7.48 -24.13 -26.14
N PRO A 759 7.53 -24.87 -27.27
CA PRO A 759 7.45 -24.31 -28.62
C PRO A 759 6.02 -23.90 -29.05
N GLY A 760 4.99 -24.30 -28.32
CA GLY A 760 3.59 -24.09 -28.69
C GLY A 760 2.65 -23.97 -27.50
N SER A 761 1.37 -24.29 -27.71
CA SER A 761 0.28 -24.21 -26.73
C SER A 761 -0.41 -25.56 -26.44
N ASP A 762 0.22 -26.66 -26.83
CA ASP A 762 -0.42 -27.98 -26.85
C ASP A 762 -0.54 -28.55 -25.45
N LEU A 763 0.46 -28.31 -24.57
CA LEU A 763 0.42 -28.75 -23.18
C LEU A 763 -0.62 -27.96 -22.37
N THR A 764 -0.81 -26.67 -22.70
CA THR A 764 -1.91 -25.83 -22.17
C THR A 764 -3.27 -26.40 -22.57
N ALA A 765 -3.45 -26.78 -23.83
CA ALA A 765 -4.70 -27.36 -24.31
C ALA A 765 -5.02 -28.71 -23.66
N LEU A 766 -4.01 -29.55 -23.40
CA LEU A 766 -4.16 -30.77 -22.59
C LEU A 766 -4.50 -30.43 -21.13
N ALA A 767 -3.80 -29.47 -20.52
CA ALA A 767 -4.01 -29.11 -19.13
C ALA A 767 -5.40 -28.51 -18.85
N GLN A 768 -5.94 -27.73 -19.79
CA GLN A 768 -7.32 -27.20 -19.74
C GLN A 768 -8.41 -28.27 -19.85
N ARG A 769 -8.10 -29.49 -20.30
CA ARG A 769 -9.01 -30.65 -20.24
C ARG A 769 -8.96 -31.38 -18.89
N GLY A 770 -7.81 -31.31 -18.22
CA GLY A 770 -7.59 -31.95 -16.92
C GLY A 770 -8.09 -31.17 -15.71
N LEU A 771 -8.29 -29.84 -15.85
CA LEU A 771 -8.62 -28.88 -14.80
C LEU A 771 -9.75 -27.92 -15.21
N THR A 772 -10.42 -27.31 -14.23
CA THR A 772 -11.35 -26.19 -14.46
C THR A 772 -10.60 -24.98 -15.01
N ALA A 773 -10.74 -24.69 -16.30
CA ALA A 773 -9.95 -23.64 -16.96
C ALA A 773 -10.07 -22.24 -16.32
N ALA A 774 -11.25 -21.88 -15.79
CA ALA A 774 -11.51 -20.59 -15.13
C ALA A 774 -10.78 -20.43 -13.78
N ASP A 775 -10.35 -21.52 -13.15
CA ASP A 775 -9.59 -21.46 -11.89
C ASP A 775 -8.13 -21.03 -12.10
N HIS A 776 -7.67 -20.88 -13.33
CA HIS A 776 -6.27 -20.71 -13.68
C HIS A 776 -6.02 -19.62 -14.72
N VAL A 777 -4.79 -19.13 -14.76
CA VAL A 777 -4.29 -18.25 -15.83
C VAL A 777 -3.29 -19.04 -16.67
N TRP A 778 -3.35 -18.88 -18.00
CA TRP A 778 -2.69 -19.78 -18.95
C TRP A 778 -1.76 -19.03 -19.93
N PRO A 779 -0.63 -18.46 -19.48
CA PRO A 779 0.31 -17.80 -20.37
C PRO A 779 1.08 -18.85 -21.18
N VAL A 780 1.20 -18.63 -22.49
CA VAL A 780 1.94 -19.52 -23.39
C VAL A 780 3.19 -18.78 -23.85
N SER A 781 4.37 -19.37 -23.71
CA SER A 781 5.63 -18.68 -24.06
C SER A 781 5.76 -18.38 -25.55
N LEU A 782 5.34 -19.31 -26.41
CA LEU A 782 5.47 -19.25 -27.87
C LEU A 782 4.25 -19.83 -28.56
N ARG A 783 3.99 -19.40 -29.81
CA ARG A 783 3.01 -20.02 -30.70
C ARG A 783 3.65 -20.25 -32.06
N ARG A 784 3.34 -21.39 -32.68
CA ARG A 784 3.79 -21.71 -34.04
C ARG A 784 3.35 -20.61 -35.00
N GLY A 785 4.31 -20.05 -35.74
CA GLY A 785 4.10 -18.94 -36.68
C GLY A 785 4.43 -17.54 -36.15
N ASP A 786 4.68 -17.38 -34.84
CA ASP A 786 5.21 -16.13 -34.29
C ASP A 786 6.66 -15.89 -34.78
N ARG A 787 6.91 -14.71 -35.34
CA ARG A 787 8.21 -14.28 -35.89
C ARG A 787 8.81 -13.08 -35.17
N SER A 788 8.08 -12.46 -34.25
CA SER A 788 8.43 -11.23 -33.52
C SER A 788 8.57 -11.45 -32.01
N ALA A 789 8.18 -12.62 -31.52
CA ALA A 789 8.01 -12.97 -30.10
C ALA A 789 6.91 -12.13 -29.41
N ASP A 790 5.92 -11.67 -30.19
CA ASP A 790 4.75 -10.94 -29.67
C ASP A 790 3.90 -11.82 -28.75
N THR A 791 3.86 -13.15 -28.97
CA THR A 791 3.22 -14.10 -28.06
C THR A 791 3.85 -14.05 -26.67
N THR A 792 5.18 -14.02 -26.59
CA THR A 792 5.91 -13.97 -25.32
C THR A 792 5.65 -12.65 -24.58
N LEU A 793 5.60 -11.53 -25.31
CA LEU A 793 5.28 -10.21 -24.74
C LEU A 793 3.81 -10.12 -24.31
N ALA A 794 2.87 -10.67 -25.08
CA ALA A 794 1.46 -10.73 -24.75
C ALA A 794 1.19 -11.65 -23.55
N ALA A 795 1.91 -12.77 -23.43
CA ALA A 795 1.87 -13.65 -22.28
C ALA A 795 2.40 -12.97 -21.00
N LEU A 796 3.51 -12.22 -21.11
CA LEU A 796 4.03 -11.42 -20.00
C LEU A 796 3.06 -10.29 -19.59
N ALA A 797 2.43 -9.63 -20.57
CA ALA A 797 1.37 -8.66 -20.33
C ALA A 797 0.19 -9.29 -19.57
N GLY A 798 -0.33 -10.43 -20.05
CA GLY A 798 -1.42 -11.16 -19.40
C GLY A 798 -1.09 -11.66 -17.99
N TYR A 799 0.17 -12.08 -17.77
CA TYR A 799 0.67 -12.45 -16.44
C TYR A 799 0.68 -11.23 -15.50
N TYR A 800 1.15 -10.07 -15.97
CA TYR A 800 1.13 -8.84 -15.19
C TYR A 800 -0.30 -8.35 -14.90
N THR A 801 -1.20 -8.33 -15.90
CA THR A 801 -2.58 -7.87 -15.73
C THR A 801 -3.40 -8.77 -14.79
N ALA A 802 -3.12 -10.07 -14.76
CA ALA A 802 -3.70 -11.00 -13.78
C ALA A 802 -3.36 -10.67 -12.31
N GLY A 803 -2.44 -9.72 -12.06
CA GLY A 803 -2.05 -9.23 -10.72
C GLY A 803 -0.69 -9.75 -10.22
N LEU A 804 0.01 -10.57 -11.01
CA LEU A 804 1.25 -11.23 -10.60
C LEU A 804 2.48 -10.30 -10.75
N PRO A 805 3.58 -10.53 -9.98
CA PRO A 805 4.72 -9.62 -9.96
C PRO A 805 5.67 -9.84 -11.16
N VAL A 806 6.09 -8.75 -11.80
CA VAL A 806 7.10 -8.73 -12.87
C VAL A 806 8.23 -7.78 -12.46
N SER A 807 9.48 -8.16 -12.73
CA SER A 807 10.66 -7.31 -12.58
C SER A 807 10.92 -6.57 -13.88
N TRP A 808 10.45 -5.32 -13.95
CA TRP A 808 10.66 -4.47 -15.11
C TRP A 808 12.13 -4.07 -15.32
N ALA A 809 12.90 -3.94 -14.25
CA ALA A 809 14.35 -3.81 -14.33
C ALA A 809 15.00 -5.05 -15.00
N GLY A 810 14.47 -6.25 -14.74
CA GLY A 810 14.89 -7.48 -15.42
C GLY A 810 14.44 -7.56 -16.88
N TYR A 811 13.26 -7.01 -17.22
CA TYR A 811 12.79 -6.92 -18.61
C TYR A 811 13.65 -5.98 -19.48
N HIS A 812 14.11 -4.86 -18.92
CA HIS A 812 14.99 -3.90 -19.61
C HIS A 812 16.48 -4.24 -19.48
N ALA A 813 16.86 -5.29 -18.76
CA ALA A 813 18.25 -5.68 -18.56
C ALA A 813 18.93 -6.09 -19.88
N GLY A 814 20.20 -5.70 -20.04
CA GLY A 814 20.98 -6.00 -21.26
C GLY A 814 20.60 -5.18 -22.49
N ARG A 815 19.78 -4.13 -22.33
CA ARG A 815 19.48 -3.13 -23.38
C ARG A 815 19.90 -1.73 -22.90
N PRO A 816 20.25 -0.80 -23.81
CA PRO A 816 20.43 0.61 -23.46
C PRO A 816 19.13 1.17 -22.84
N ALA A 817 19.23 1.81 -21.68
CA ALA A 817 18.08 2.40 -21.01
C ALA A 817 17.66 3.70 -21.74
N PRO A 818 16.41 3.82 -22.24
CA PRO A 818 15.90 5.07 -22.77
C PRO A 818 15.89 6.18 -21.71
N ALA A 819 15.99 7.44 -22.16
CA ALA A 819 15.80 8.59 -21.27
C ALA A 819 14.39 8.57 -20.64
N LYS A 820 14.32 8.88 -19.33
CA LYS A 820 13.04 9.00 -18.62
C LYS A 820 12.23 10.17 -19.18
N THR A 821 10.93 9.98 -19.40
CA THR A 821 10.02 10.97 -19.96
C THR A 821 9.09 11.53 -18.88
N SER A 822 8.64 12.79 -18.96
CA SER A 822 7.54 13.26 -18.08
C SER A 822 6.23 12.55 -18.46
N LEU A 823 5.58 11.88 -17.51
CA LEU A 823 4.29 11.21 -17.68
C LEU A 823 3.26 11.70 -16.64
N PRO A 824 1.95 11.67 -16.94
CA PRO A 824 0.91 12.17 -16.04
C PRO A 824 0.96 11.50 -14.67
N THR A 825 0.71 12.27 -13.61
CA THR A 825 0.60 11.74 -12.25
C THR A 825 -0.72 10.99 -12.03
N TYR A 826 -0.82 10.25 -10.93
CA TYR A 826 -1.95 9.42 -10.55
C TYR A 826 -3.31 10.15 -10.49
N ALA A 827 -4.35 9.54 -11.05
CA ALA A 827 -5.74 9.98 -10.96
C ALA A 827 -6.39 9.59 -9.61
N PHE A 828 -6.16 10.41 -8.58
CA PHE A 828 -6.75 10.24 -7.25
C PHE A 828 -8.28 10.25 -7.30
N GLN A 829 -8.92 9.24 -6.71
CA GLN A 829 -10.37 9.14 -6.58
C GLN A 829 -10.79 9.88 -5.32
N ARG A 830 -10.92 11.20 -5.45
CA ARG A 830 -11.13 12.09 -4.30
C ARG A 830 -12.57 12.05 -3.81
N GLU A 831 -12.77 11.46 -2.65
CA GLU A 831 -14.05 11.46 -1.92
C GLU A 831 -14.11 12.63 -0.95
N ASP A 832 -15.32 12.99 -0.50
CA ASP A 832 -15.55 14.07 0.45
C ASP A 832 -15.33 13.59 1.89
N HIS A 833 -14.40 14.23 2.59
CA HIS A 833 -14.00 13.88 3.95
C HIS A 833 -14.10 15.09 4.86
N ARG A 834 -15.35 15.50 5.15
CA ARG A 834 -15.66 16.49 6.18
C ARG A 834 -15.98 15.79 7.51
N PRO A 835 -15.51 16.31 8.65
CA PRO A 835 -15.93 15.83 9.95
C PRO A 835 -17.45 16.05 10.06
N PRO A 836 -18.19 15.15 10.74
CA PRO A 836 -19.63 15.30 10.90
C PRO A 836 -19.92 16.67 11.51
N SER A 837 -20.80 17.43 10.87
CA SER A 837 -21.10 18.80 11.26
C SER A 837 -21.77 18.83 12.64
N ILE A 838 -20.97 19.04 13.69
CA ILE A 838 -21.47 19.69 14.90
C ILE A 838 -21.71 21.14 14.51
N ALA A 839 -22.87 21.38 13.87
CA ALA A 839 -23.34 22.73 13.65
C ALA A 839 -23.35 23.44 15.02
N PRO A 840 -22.94 24.70 15.11
CA PRO A 840 -23.00 25.43 16.36
C PRO A 840 -24.48 25.65 16.72
N ARG A 841 -25.07 24.66 17.43
CA ARG A 841 -26.25 24.90 18.27
C ARG A 841 -25.87 26.12 19.10
N ARG A 842 -26.70 27.17 19.06
CA ARG A 842 -26.45 28.41 19.82
C ARG A 842 -26.44 28.06 21.30
N THR A 843 -25.26 27.74 21.84
CA THR A 843 -25.03 27.39 23.24
C THR A 843 -25.05 28.66 24.09
N GLY A 844 -26.23 29.27 24.16
CA GLY A 844 -26.65 29.97 25.38
C GLY A 844 -26.84 28.93 26.49
N ALA A 845 -25.74 28.42 27.03
CA ALA A 845 -25.74 27.44 28.11
C ALA A 845 -24.54 27.64 29.03
N ALA A 846 -24.71 28.52 30.02
CA ALA A 846 -24.04 28.33 31.28
C ALA A 846 -24.53 27.00 31.89
N TYR A 847 -23.59 26.10 32.22
CA TYR A 847 -23.79 24.85 32.98
C TYR A 847 -24.77 23.77 32.45
N GLY A 848 -24.22 22.59 32.13
CA GLY A 848 -24.81 21.31 32.58
C GLY A 848 -25.33 20.31 31.53
N ALA A 849 -24.78 19.09 31.61
CA ALA A 849 -25.27 17.79 31.10
C ALA A 849 -25.47 17.58 29.58
N ALA A 850 -25.13 16.37 29.12
CA ALA A 850 -25.44 15.89 27.78
C ALA A 850 -26.96 15.77 27.58
N ARG A 851 -27.46 16.13 26.39
CA ARG A 851 -28.89 16.16 26.06
C ARG A 851 -29.24 15.00 25.14
N HIS A 852 -30.18 14.16 25.60
CA HIS A 852 -30.74 13.02 24.85
C HIS A 852 -31.41 13.47 23.55
N LEU A 853 -31.28 12.65 22.48
CA LEU A 853 -31.69 12.99 21.11
C LEU A 853 -33.15 13.48 21.04
N LEU A 854 -34.08 12.75 21.66
CA LEU A 854 -35.52 13.03 21.60
C LEU A 854 -35.98 14.05 22.65
N LEU A 855 -35.12 14.39 23.63
CA LEU A 855 -35.45 15.31 24.70
C LEU A 855 -34.99 16.74 24.39
N GLY A 856 -33.83 16.91 23.75
CA GLY A 856 -33.40 18.22 23.25
C GLY A 856 -33.19 19.28 24.34
N THR A 857 -33.74 20.48 24.14
CA THR A 857 -33.43 21.68 24.93
C THR A 857 -34.52 22.04 25.92
N GLU A 858 -34.14 22.27 27.17
CA GLU A 858 -35.05 22.64 28.26
C GLU A 858 -35.41 24.14 28.29
N GLU A 859 -36.70 24.43 28.46
CA GLU A 859 -37.27 25.70 28.91
C GLU A 859 -38.04 25.51 30.25
N ARG A 860 -38.01 26.53 31.13
CA ARG A 860 -38.57 26.46 32.49
C ARG A 860 -39.57 27.58 32.74
N PHE A 861 -40.77 27.22 33.19
CA PHE A 861 -41.83 28.16 33.54
C PHE A 861 -41.93 28.36 35.05
N ALA A 862 -42.34 29.57 35.48
CA ALA A 862 -42.48 29.92 36.89
C ALA A 862 -43.53 29.07 37.65
N SER A 863 -44.42 28.39 36.92
CA SER A 863 -45.40 27.41 37.44
C SER A 863 -44.78 26.07 37.85
N GLY A 864 -43.48 25.86 37.65
CA GLY A 864 -42.80 24.58 37.85
C GLY A 864 -42.95 23.61 36.67
N VAL A 865 -43.70 24.00 35.63
CA VAL A 865 -43.75 23.29 34.35
C VAL A 865 -42.40 23.44 33.64
N ARG A 866 -41.94 22.35 33.01
CA ARG A 866 -40.70 22.30 32.23
C ARG A 866 -41.01 21.73 30.87
N GLU A 867 -40.57 22.36 29.80
CA GLU A 867 -40.73 21.87 28.42
C GLU A 867 -39.37 21.57 27.81
N PHE A 868 -39.31 20.53 27.00
CA PHE A 868 -38.09 19.98 26.44
C PHE A 868 -38.31 19.75 24.94
N THR A 869 -37.70 20.58 24.09
CA THR A 869 -37.92 20.55 22.64
C THR A 869 -36.72 19.97 21.91
N ALA A 870 -36.94 18.91 21.14
CA ALA A 870 -35.95 18.27 20.28
C ALA A 870 -36.29 18.46 18.80
N GLU A 871 -35.29 18.83 18.00
CA GLU A 871 -35.36 18.84 16.54
C GLU A 871 -34.51 17.70 16.00
N PHE A 872 -35.11 16.82 15.20
CA PHE A 872 -34.42 15.67 14.60
C PHE A 872 -35.08 15.24 13.27
N THR A 873 -34.33 14.53 12.43
CA THR A 873 -34.82 13.90 11.20
C THR A 873 -34.95 12.38 11.39
N ALA A 874 -35.60 11.70 10.45
CA ALA A 874 -35.64 10.23 10.45
C ALA A 874 -34.23 9.59 10.43
N GLY A 875 -33.25 10.23 9.78
CA GLY A 875 -31.88 9.71 9.71
C GLY A 875 -31.14 9.71 11.06
N ASP A 876 -31.48 10.64 11.95
CA ASP A 876 -30.86 10.78 13.27
C ASP A 876 -31.28 9.65 14.24
N LEU A 877 -32.42 8.98 13.96
CA LEU A 877 -32.94 7.87 14.77
C LEU A 877 -32.14 6.56 14.62
N GLY A 878 -31.07 6.55 13.81
CA GLY A 878 -30.13 5.45 13.75
C GLY A 878 -30.78 4.15 13.26
N ALA A 879 -30.80 3.12 14.11
CA ALA A 879 -31.43 1.84 13.79
C ALA A 879 -32.96 1.95 13.68
N LEU A 880 -33.61 2.75 14.54
CA LEU A 880 -35.07 2.89 14.56
C LEU A 880 -35.66 3.46 13.26
N ALA A 881 -34.83 4.10 12.42
CA ALA A 881 -35.21 4.51 11.07
C ALA A 881 -35.67 3.35 10.18
N ASP A 882 -35.20 2.12 10.45
CA ASP A 882 -35.57 0.88 9.75
C ASP A 882 -37.00 0.38 10.13
N LEU A 883 -37.72 1.09 11.00
CA LEU A 883 -39.14 0.86 11.35
C LEU A 883 -40.06 1.75 10.50
N GLY A 884 -39.97 1.56 9.18
CA GLY A 884 -40.64 2.39 8.19
C GLY A 884 -40.64 1.75 6.80
N ASP A 885 -41.42 2.34 5.89
CA ASP A 885 -41.57 1.90 4.49
C ASP A 885 -40.50 2.47 3.54
N GLY A 886 -39.59 3.30 4.06
CA GLY A 886 -38.55 4.01 3.31
C GLY A 886 -38.91 5.46 2.97
N GLU A 887 -40.19 5.83 2.97
CA GLU A 887 -40.65 7.22 2.81
C GLU A 887 -40.94 7.88 4.17
N ARG A 888 -41.39 7.08 5.15
CA ARG A 888 -41.74 7.53 6.51
C ARG A 888 -41.26 6.55 7.58
N THR A 889 -40.63 7.07 8.63
CA THR A 889 -40.38 6.33 9.88
C THR A 889 -41.48 6.68 10.88
N THR A 890 -42.01 5.70 11.62
CA THR A 890 -42.93 5.96 12.74
C THR A 890 -42.17 5.85 14.05
N LEU A 891 -42.25 6.84 14.94
CA LEU A 891 -41.53 6.79 16.22
C LEU A 891 -42.06 5.63 17.08
N PRO A 892 -41.22 4.65 17.46
CA PRO A 892 -41.67 3.39 18.03
C PRO A 892 -41.82 3.46 19.56
N THR A 893 -42.37 2.40 20.16
CA THR A 893 -42.71 2.40 21.60
C THR A 893 -41.48 2.51 22.49
N GLY A 894 -40.40 1.79 22.17
CA GLY A 894 -39.13 1.85 22.90
C GLY A 894 -38.52 3.26 22.95
N ALA A 895 -38.75 4.08 21.93
CA ALA A 895 -38.26 5.46 21.87
C ALA A 895 -38.99 6.39 22.86
N TYR A 896 -40.30 6.22 23.07
CA TYR A 896 -41.02 6.96 24.12
C TYR A 896 -40.59 6.53 25.52
N VAL A 897 -40.27 5.25 25.72
CA VAL A 897 -39.74 4.75 27.00
C VAL A 897 -38.37 5.38 27.30
N ASP A 898 -37.46 5.37 26.32
CA ASP A 898 -36.14 6.00 26.45
C ASP A 898 -36.23 7.51 26.72
N LEU A 899 -37.07 8.23 25.97
CA LEU A 899 -37.39 9.65 26.19
C LEU A 899 -37.87 9.93 27.62
N LEU A 900 -38.75 9.09 28.19
CA LEU A 900 -39.27 9.26 29.55
C LEU A 900 -38.23 8.90 30.63
N LEU A 901 -37.27 8.03 30.34
CA LEU A 901 -36.13 7.76 31.22
C LEU A 901 -35.13 8.94 31.18
N ALA A 902 -34.85 9.47 30.00
CA ALA A 902 -34.02 10.66 29.81
C ALA A 902 -34.62 11.91 30.48
N LEU A 903 -35.92 12.13 30.35
CA LEU A 903 -36.67 13.21 31.01
C LEU A 903 -36.51 13.11 32.54
N GLN A 904 -36.62 11.91 33.11
CA GLN A 904 -36.42 11.70 34.56
C GLN A 904 -34.99 11.99 35.02
N ASP A 905 -33.96 11.61 34.24
CA ASP A 905 -32.56 11.96 34.54
C ASP A 905 -32.36 13.50 34.47
N ALA A 906 -32.90 14.17 33.43
CA ALA A 906 -32.82 15.63 33.27
C ALA A 906 -33.61 16.43 34.33
N VAL A 907 -34.67 15.82 34.90
CA VAL A 907 -35.51 16.47 35.91
C VAL A 907 -35.04 16.18 37.34
N GLY A 908 -34.79 14.91 37.67
CA GLY A 908 -34.56 14.40 39.02
C GLY A 908 -33.16 13.84 39.29
N GLY A 909 -32.25 13.94 38.32
CA GLY A 909 -30.82 13.70 38.50
C GLY A 909 -30.35 12.24 38.48
N HIS A 910 -31.22 11.25 38.75
CA HIS A 910 -30.98 9.82 38.49
C HIS A 910 -32.30 9.00 38.47
N THR A 911 -32.46 8.18 37.43
CA THR A 911 -33.61 7.30 37.11
C THR A 911 -33.89 6.25 38.18
N ARG A 912 -34.95 6.47 38.97
CA ARG A 912 -35.48 5.50 39.95
C ARG A 912 -37.00 5.55 40.17
N CYS A 913 -37.75 6.42 39.49
CA CYS A 913 -39.21 6.46 39.62
C CYS A 913 -39.86 5.54 38.58
N ALA A 914 -41.08 5.08 38.89
CA ALA A 914 -41.88 4.31 37.93
C ALA A 914 -42.47 5.25 36.87
N VAL A 915 -42.37 4.88 35.60
CA VAL A 915 -43.31 5.38 34.58
C VAL A 915 -44.59 4.55 34.71
N ARG A 916 -45.75 5.20 34.73
CA ARG A 916 -47.08 4.58 34.83
C ARG A 916 -47.98 5.17 33.76
N GLU A 917 -48.98 4.40 33.32
CA GLU A 917 -50.03 4.87 32.40
C GLU A 917 -49.47 5.55 31.14
N LEU A 918 -48.41 4.99 30.53
CA LEU A 918 -47.87 5.48 29.26
C LEU A 918 -48.85 5.13 28.14
N LYS A 919 -49.58 6.12 27.62
CA LYS A 919 -50.57 5.98 26.56
C LYS A 919 -50.05 6.56 25.26
N LEU A 920 -50.10 5.77 24.19
CA LEU A 920 -49.71 6.15 22.83
C LEU A 920 -50.98 6.49 22.03
N LEU A 921 -51.21 7.80 21.85
CA LEU A 921 -52.44 8.38 21.33
C LEU A 921 -52.43 8.43 19.79
N THR A 922 -51.61 9.33 19.23
CA THR A 922 -51.44 9.54 17.79
C THR A 922 -50.02 9.13 17.37
N PRO A 923 -49.82 8.23 16.40
CA PRO A 923 -48.49 7.88 15.92
C PRO A 923 -47.74 9.10 15.36
N LEU A 924 -46.51 9.33 15.81
CA LEU A 924 -45.63 10.34 15.24
C LEU A 924 -44.97 9.78 13.97
N HIS A 925 -45.40 10.26 12.81
CA HIS A 925 -44.79 9.94 11.52
C HIS A 925 -43.76 10.99 11.12
N ILE A 926 -42.56 10.55 10.75
CA ILE A 926 -41.41 11.38 10.42
C ILE A 926 -41.08 11.15 8.94
N PRO A 927 -41.38 12.11 8.04
CA PRO A 927 -41.05 11.99 6.62
C PRO A 927 -39.54 12.01 6.39
N ALA A 928 -39.06 11.25 5.42
CA ALA A 928 -37.66 11.27 5.00
C ALA A 928 -37.19 12.69 4.65
N GLY A 929 -36.03 13.09 5.18
CA GLY A 929 -35.43 14.42 4.93
C GLY A 929 -36.12 15.62 5.60
N THR A 930 -37.18 15.41 6.40
CA THR A 930 -37.87 16.49 7.12
C THR A 930 -37.44 16.52 8.60
N THR A 931 -37.14 17.71 9.11
CA THR A 931 -36.90 17.94 10.54
C THR A 931 -38.24 18.03 11.27
N VAL A 932 -38.40 17.23 12.33
CA VAL A 932 -39.56 17.26 13.23
C VAL A 932 -39.14 17.89 14.56
N ALA A 933 -39.95 18.82 15.06
CA ALA A 933 -39.79 19.42 16.38
C ALA A 933 -40.76 18.76 17.38
N LEU A 934 -40.22 17.92 18.27
CA LEU A 934 -40.96 17.20 19.31
C LEU A 934 -40.80 17.92 20.65
N THR A 935 -41.90 18.27 21.31
CA THR A 935 -41.89 18.89 22.65
C THR A 935 -42.39 17.89 23.69
N THR A 936 -41.63 17.75 24.77
CA THR A 936 -41.99 16.96 25.95
C THR A 936 -42.20 17.88 27.14
N ARG A 937 -43.43 17.93 27.66
CA ARG A 937 -43.84 18.78 28.77
C ARG A 937 -43.96 17.97 30.05
N TRP A 938 -43.30 18.43 31.10
CA TRP A 938 -43.39 17.92 32.47
C TRP A 938 -44.23 18.88 33.33
N ARG A 939 -45.34 18.40 33.88
CA ARG A 939 -46.17 19.13 34.86
C ARG A 939 -46.06 18.47 36.24
N PRO A 940 -45.43 19.10 37.26
CA PRO A 940 -45.31 18.52 38.58
C PRO A 940 -46.68 18.43 39.28
N ARG A 941 -46.91 17.33 40.02
CA ARG A 941 -48.15 17.09 40.77
C ARG A 941 -48.00 17.50 42.24
N SER A 942 -49.09 17.94 42.86
CA SER A 942 -49.13 18.36 44.28
C SER A 942 -48.78 17.23 45.26
N GLU A 943 -49.12 15.98 44.92
CA GLU A 943 -48.80 14.76 45.68
C GLU A 943 -47.38 14.23 45.39
N GLY A 944 -46.58 14.96 44.61
CA GLY A 944 -45.28 14.54 44.09
C GLY A 944 -45.39 13.77 42.77
N GLY A 945 -44.25 13.63 42.08
CA GLY A 945 -44.22 13.09 40.72
C GLY A 945 -44.69 14.11 39.68
N ALA A 946 -45.07 13.64 38.49
CA ALA A 946 -45.52 14.51 37.40
C ALA A 946 -46.43 13.79 36.41
N ASP A 947 -47.28 14.57 35.73
CA ASP A 947 -47.91 14.19 34.47
C ASP A 947 -47.01 14.69 33.32
N VAL A 948 -46.88 13.89 32.26
CA VAL A 948 -46.03 14.16 31.10
C VAL A 948 -46.84 14.08 29.81
N GLU A 949 -46.66 15.05 28.93
CA GLU A 949 -47.23 15.13 27.58
C GLU A 949 -46.11 15.19 26.55
N VAL A 950 -46.23 14.45 25.44
CA VAL A 950 -45.30 14.47 24.31
C VAL A 950 -46.10 14.82 23.06
N PHE A 951 -45.80 15.97 22.43
CA PHE A 951 -46.59 16.53 21.34
C PHE A 951 -45.71 17.22 20.28
N THR A 952 -46.26 17.41 19.08
CA THR A 952 -45.69 18.30 18.06
C THR A 952 -46.61 19.51 17.86
N LEU A 953 -46.09 20.61 17.29
CA LEU A 953 -46.86 21.79 16.96
C LEU A 953 -47.15 21.83 15.46
N VAL A 954 -48.42 21.69 15.08
CA VAL A 954 -48.87 21.68 13.68
C VAL A 954 -49.83 22.84 13.45
N GLY A 955 -49.39 23.86 12.70
CA GLY A 955 -50.20 25.05 12.42
C GLY A 955 -50.49 25.95 13.63
N GLY A 956 -49.85 25.69 14.78
CA GLY A 956 -50.08 26.39 16.05
C GLY A 956 -50.89 25.58 17.08
N GLU A 957 -51.45 24.43 16.69
CA GLU A 957 -52.16 23.50 17.57
C GLU A 957 -51.22 22.37 18.07
N GLU A 958 -51.49 21.83 19.26
CA GLU A 958 -50.71 20.72 19.86
C GLU A 958 -51.27 19.35 19.42
N ASP A 959 -50.53 18.61 18.58
CA ASP A 959 -50.84 17.20 18.28
C ASP A 959 -50.13 16.29 19.28
N THR A 960 -50.88 15.70 20.21
CA THR A 960 -50.32 14.91 21.32
C THR A 960 -50.14 13.44 20.94
N HIS A 961 -48.88 12.99 20.91
CA HIS A 961 -48.50 11.63 20.54
C HIS A 961 -48.51 10.66 21.73
N ALA A 962 -48.06 11.11 22.90
CA ALA A 962 -48.03 10.28 24.11
C ALA A 962 -48.33 11.07 25.39
N THR A 963 -48.88 10.38 26.38
CA THR A 963 -49.01 10.87 27.76
C THR A 963 -48.52 9.81 28.74
N ALA A 964 -47.96 10.22 29.89
CA ALA A 964 -47.49 9.31 30.92
C ALA A 964 -47.51 9.95 32.32
N ARG A 965 -47.41 9.13 33.36
CA ARG A 965 -47.25 9.58 34.76
C ARG A 965 -45.94 9.10 35.34
N ILE A 966 -45.21 10.00 36.00
CA ILE A 966 -44.00 9.68 36.75
C ILE A 966 -44.34 9.64 38.24
N ALA A 967 -44.06 8.51 38.89
CA ALA A 967 -44.40 8.31 40.30
C ALA A 967 -43.58 9.20 41.26
N ALA A 968 -44.20 9.64 42.35
CA ALA A 968 -43.57 10.48 43.38
C ALA A 968 -42.41 9.80 44.12
N GLY A 969 -42.54 8.50 44.39
CA GLY A 969 -41.55 7.70 45.11
C GLY A 969 -40.57 7.00 44.19
N ARG A 970 -39.29 6.95 44.60
CA ARG A 970 -38.30 6.03 44.03
C ARG A 970 -38.75 4.59 44.32
N GLU A 971 -38.65 3.70 43.34
CA GLU A 971 -38.89 2.28 43.56
C GLU A 971 -37.81 1.68 44.47
N PRO A 972 -38.16 0.71 45.35
CA PRO A 972 -37.18 -0.07 46.07
C PRO A 972 -36.33 -0.90 45.09
N VAL A 973 -35.05 -1.08 45.43
CA VAL A 973 -34.14 -1.92 44.65
C VAL A 973 -34.56 -3.38 44.83
N VAL A 974 -34.93 -4.03 43.73
CA VAL A 974 -35.20 -5.47 43.70
C VAL A 974 -33.88 -6.22 43.94
N PRO A 975 -33.80 -7.08 44.98
CA PRO A 975 -32.64 -7.94 45.22
C PRO A 975 -32.37 -8.89 44.05
N VAL A 976 -31.11 -9.25 43.83
CA VAL A 976 -30.73 -10.19 42.75
C VAL A 976 -31.33 -11.60 42.96
N CYS A 977 -31.69 -11.96 44.19
CA CYS A 977 -32.40 -13.23 44.47
C CYS A 977 -33.83 -13.26 43.90
N GLU A 978 -34.57 -12.15 43.88
CA GLU A 978 -35.91 -12.11 43.25
C GLU A 978 -35.83 -12.28 41.72
N LEU A 979 -34.73 -11.86 41.08
CA LEU A 979 -34.47 -12.14 39.66
C LEU A 979 -34.12 -13.61 39.40
N ALA A 980 -33.42 -14.27 40.33
CA ALA A 980 -33.13 -15.70 40.26
C ALA A 980 -34.35 -16.57 40.60
N GLU A 981 -35.26 -16.08 41.44
CA GLU A 981 -36.57 -16.69 41.69
C GLU A 981 -37.46 -16.56 40.46
N LEU A 982 -37.48 -15.40 39.78
CA LEU A 982 -38.21 -15.22 38.52
C LEU A 982 -37.73 -16.16 37.40
N ASP A 983 -36.41 -16.42 37.34
CA ASP A 983 -35.76 -17.35 36.40
C ASP A 983 -36.03 -18.83 36.77
N ALA A 984 -36.12 -19.13 38.07
CA ALA A 984 -36.46 -20.47 38.59
C ALA A 984 -37.96 -20.83 38.50
N GLU A 985 -38.85 -19.83 38.49
CA GLU A 985 -40.29 -20.00 38.29
C GLU A 985 -40.70 -20.08 36.81
N LEU A 986 -39.77 -19.89 35.87
CA LEU A 986 -40.03 -20.07 34.43
C LEU A 986 -40.47 -21.53 34.16
N THR A 987 -41.77 -21.71 33.91
CA THR A 987 -42.29 -22.97 33.37
C THR A 987 -41.56 -23.31 32.07
N PRO A 988 -41.27 -24.59 31.78
CA PRO A 988 -40.59 -24.99 30.55
C PRO A 988 -41.25 -24.36 29.33
N ALA A 989 -40.46 -23.68 28.50
CA ALA A 989 -40.96 -22.95 27.34
C ALA A 989 -41.88 -23.84 26.49
N GLY A 990 -43.11 -23.39 26.27
CA GLY A 990 -44.10 -24.14 25.50
C GLY A 990 -43.71 -24.24 24.03
N GLN A 991 -43.08 -23.17 23.52
CA GLN A 991 -42.50 -23.08 22.19
C GLN A 991 -41.41 -22.00 22.20
N ARG A 992 -40.32 -22.24 21.46
CA ARG A 992 -39.31 -21.25 21.10
C ARG A 992 -39.50 -20.90 19.63
N ILE A 993 -39.35 -19.63 19.30
CA ILE A 993 -39.41 -19.08 17.94
C ILE A 993 -38.09 -18.34 17.70
N ASP A 994 -37.41 -18.65 16.60
CA ASP A 994 -36.14 -18.03 16.21
C ASP A 994 -36.39 -16.80 15.30
N ASP A 995 -35.36 -16.00 15.02
CA ASP A 995 -35.52 -14.67 14.41
C ASP A 995 -36.15 -14.67 13.01
N GLU A 996 -35.86 -15.67 12.16
CA GLU A 996 -36.43 -15.73 10.81
C GLU A 996 -37.95 -15.82 10.82
N ASP A 997 -38.54 -16.64 11.70
CA ASP A 997 -39.98 -16.76 11.85
C ASP A 997 -40.57 -15.46 12.44
N ILE A 998 -39.99 -14.92 13.52
CA ILE A 998 -40.43 -13.68 14.18
C ILE A 998 -40.50 -12.51 13.17
N TYR A 999 -39.46 -12.31 12.37
CA TYR A 999 -39.42 -11.21 11.41
C TYR A 999 -40.24 -11.49 10.14
N THR A 1000 -40.51 -12.75 9.81
CA THR A 1000 -41.48 -13.13 8.76
C THR A 1000 -42.91 -12.83 9.20
N ASP A 1001 -43.28 -13.17 10.43
CA ASP A 1001 -44.60 -12.88 11.01
C ASP A 1001 -44.84 -11.37 11.11
N LEU A 1002 -43.85 -10.60 11.60
CA LEU A 1002 -43.90 -9.14 11.63
C LEU A 1002 -44.03 -8.53 10.21
N ALA A 1003 -43.35 -9.08 9.21
CA ALA A 1003 -43.50 -8.64 7.82
C ALA A 1003 -44.90 -8.96 7.24
N SER A 1004 -45.46 -10.14 7.58
CA SER A 1004 -46.75 -10.63 7.04
C SER A 1004 -47.93 -9.70 7.36
N VAL A 1005 -47.85 -8.95 8.46
CA VAL A 1005 -48.86 -7.98 8.91
C VAL A 1005 -48.55 -6.53 8.52
N GLY A 1006 -47.59 -6.31 7.61
CA GLY A 1006 -47.22 -4.97 7.17
C GLY A 1006 -46.28 -4.21 8.10
N ARG A 1007 -45.47 -4.90 8.92
CA ARG A 1007 -44.32 -4.30 9.63
C ARG A 1007 -43.01 -4.88 9.11
N PRO A 1008 -42.57 -4.54 7.89
CA PRO A 1008 -41.22 -4.87 7.46
C PRO A 1008 -40.21 -4.18 8.38
N HIS A 1009 -39.17 -4.90 8.78
CA HIS A 1009 -38.07 -4.37 9.58
C HIS A 1009 -36.80 -4.38 8.73
N GLY A 1010 -36.14 -3.22 8.61
CA GLY A 1010 -34.83 -3.16 7.96
C GLY A 1010 -33.74 -3.91 8.76
N PRO A 1011 -32.60 -4.26 8.13
CA PRO A 1011 -31.59 -5.13 8.71
C PRO A 1011 -31.01 -4.65 10.05
N ARG A 1012 -31.08 -3.36 10.36
CA ARG A 1012 -30.52 -2.79 11.60
C ARG A 1012 -31.43 -2.94 12.82
N MET A 1013 -32.70 -3.33 12.61
CA MET A 1013 -33.68 -3.60 13.67
C MET A 1013 -33.96 -5.09 13.89
N ARG A 1014 -33.25 -5.99 13.20
CA ARG A 1014 -33.28 -7.44 13.47
C ARG A 1014 -32.40 -7.77 14.68
N LEU A 1015 -32.83 -7.33 15.86
CA LEU A 1015 -32.08 -7.39 17.12
C LEU A 1015 -32.57 -8.51 18.07
N LEU A 1016 -33.76 -9.06 17.85
CA LEU A 1016 -34.29 -10.20 18.62
C LEU A 1016 -33.85 -11.51 17.97
N LEU A 1017 -33.01 -12.29 18.65
CA LEU A 1017 -32.42 -13.52 18.11
C LEU A 1017 -33.34 -14.74 18.27
N HIS A 1018 -34.07 -14.80 19.38
CA HIS A 1018 -35.13 -15.78 19.64
C HIS A 1018 -36.01 -15.29 20.79
N ALA A 1019 -37.24 -15.78 20.81
CA ALA A 1019 -38.20 -15.58 21.89
C ALA A 1019 -38.90 -16.90 22.26
N SER A 1020 -39.25 -17.05 23.53
CA SER A 1020 -39.85 -18.26 24.10
C SER A 1020 -41.11 -17.91 24.88
N ARG A 1021 -42.21 -18.62 24.60
CA ARG A 1021 -43.51 -18.42 25.25
C ARG A 1021 -43.67 -19.33 26.47
N HIS A 1022 -44.09 -18.74 27.59
CA HIS A 1022 -44.42 -19.47 28.81
C HIS A 1022 -45.95 -19.48 29.04
N ARG A 1023 -46.44 -20.37 29.92
CA ARG A 1023 -47.88 -20.66 30.03
C ARG A 1023 -48.74 -19.51 30.56
N ASP A 1024 -48.14 -18.55 31.27
CA ASP A 1024 -48.85 -17.48 31.98
C ASP A 1024 -48.83 -16.13 31.24
N GLY A 1025 -48.60 -16.13 29.92
CA GLY A 1025 -48.52 -14.91 29.12
C GLY A 1025 -47.19 -14.16 29.27
N LEU A 1026 -46.14 -14.84 29.73
CA LEU A 1026 -44.77 -14.34 29.81
C LEU A 1026 -43.99 -14.73 28.55
N VAL A 1027 -43.16 -13.81 28.05
CA VAL A 1027 -42.15 -14.07 27.01
C VAL A 1027 -40.76 -13.81 27.58
N THR A 1028 -39.83 -14.72 27.31
CA THR A 1028 -38.39 -14.48 27.47
C THR A 1028 -37.72 -14.47 26.10
N GLY A 1029 -36.59 -13.81 25.93
CA GLY A 1029 -35.90 -13.73 24.64
C GLY A 1029 -34.49 -13.17 24.75
N GLU A 1030 -33.67 -13.44 23.74
CA GLU A 1030 -32.29 -12.96 23.66
C GLU A 1030 -32.17 -11.83 22.63
N LEU A 1031 -31.60 -10.71 23.05
CA LEU A 1031 -31.40 -9.53 22.23
C LEU A 1031 -29.92 -9.32 21.95
N THR A 1032 -29.58 -9.03 20.69
CA THR A 1032 -28.25 -8.55 20.30
C THR A 1032 -28.25 -7.03 20.16
N GLY A 1033 -27.13 -6.39 20.50
CA GLY A 1033 -26.96 -4.94 20.47
C GLY A 1033 -25.51 -4.57 20.20
N ARG A 1034 -25.26 -3.27 20.02
CA ARG A 1034 -23.89 -2.75 19.89
C ARG A 1034 -23.21 -2.74 21.25
N ASP A 1035 -21.89 -2.93 21.28
CA ASP A 1035 -21.08 -2.70 22.48
C ASP A 1035 -21.25 -1.25 22.96
N ALA A 1036 -21.92 -1.08 24.10
CA ALA A 1036 -22.14 0.22 24.73
C ALA A 1036 -21.08 0.45 25.83
N THR A 1037 -20.35 1.57 25.74
CA THR A 1037 -19.44 2.01 26.80
C THR A 1037 -20.22 2.40 28.06
N ALA A 1038 -19.59 2.24 29.22
CA ALA A 1038 -20.27 2.08 30.50
C ALA A 1038 -20.85 3.36 31.15
N ALA A 1039 -21.58 4.21 30.42
CA ALA A 1039 -22.27 5.36 31.00
C ALA A 1039 -23.44 5.96 30.18
N GLU A 1040 -24.39 5.19 29.66
CA GLU A 1040 -25.67 5.78 29.18
C GLU A 1040 -26.86 4.81 29.29
N HIS A 1041 -28.00 5.12 28.67
CA HIS A 1041 -29.28 4.41 28.87
C HIS A 1041 -29.33 3.09 28.08
N VAL A 1042 -30.32 2.22 28.35
CA VAL A 1042 -30.59 1.07 27.48
C VAL A 1042 -31.03 1.64 26.13
N PRO A 1043 -30.31 1.42 25.01
CA PRO A 1043 -30.63 2.05 23.74
C PRO A 1043 -32.07 1.79 23.32
N ALA A 1044 -32.72 2.80 22.74
CA ALA A 1044 -34.12 2.74 22.31
C ALA A 1044 -34.39 1.57 21.34
N GLU A 1045 -33.41 1.15 20.52
CA GLU A 1045 -33.52 -0.04 19.67
C GLU A 1045 -33.60 -1.36 20.44
N LEU A 1046 -32.94 -1.49 21.60
CA LEU A 1046 -33.07 -2.66 22.47
C LEU A 1046 -34.38 -2.64 23.27
N LEU A 1047 -34.82 -1.45 23.72
CA LEU A 1047 -36.13 -1.29 24.35
C LEU A 1047 -37.26 -1.65 23.38
N GLU A 1048 -37.16 -1.23 22.11
CA GLU A 1048 -38.13 -1.59 21.08
C GLU A 1048 -38.08 -3.08 20.73
N ALA A 1049 -36.90 -3.68 20.59
CA ALA A 1049 -36.78 -5.13 20.35
C ALA A 1049 -37.37 -5.97 21.51
N ALA A 1050 -37.25 -5.50 22.76
CA ALA A 1050 -37.91 -6.11 23.92
C ALA A 1050 -39.44 -6.00 23.85
N VAL A 1051 -39.99 -4.89 23.32
CA VAL A 1051 -41.43 -4.74 23.05
C VAL A 1051 -41.88 -5.65 21.91
N GLN A 1052 -41.08 -5.79 20.85
CA GLN A 1052 -41.38 -6.65 19.70
C GLN A 1052 -41.52 -8.13 20.08
N ALA A 1053 -40.78 -8.61 21.09
CA ALA A 1053 -40.90 -9.98 21.60
C ALA A 1053 -42.34 -10.37 22.02
N ALA A 1054 -43.19 -9.40 22.37
CA ALA A 1054 -44.60 -9.63 22.66
C ALA A 1054 -45.41 -10.21 21.48
N VAL A 1055 -44.90 -10.16 20.24
CA VAL A 1055 -45.54 -10.80 19.07
C VAL A 1055 -45.74 -12.31 19.28
N VAL A 1056 -44.84 -12.95 20.02
CA VAL A 1056 -44.86 -14.40 20.31
C VAL A 1056 -45.99 -14.81 21.27
N LEU A 1057 -46.77 -13.86 21.80
CA LEU A 1057 -47.91 -14.16 22.68
C LEU A 1057 -49.15 -14.68 21.95
N ASP A 1058 -49.30 -14.44 20.65
CA ASP A 1058 -50.48 -14.86 19.87
C ASP A 1058 -50.05 -15.57 18.57
N PRO A 1059 -50.21 -16.91 18.48
CA PRO A 1059 -49.79 -17.70 17.32
C PRO A 1059 -50.82 -17.72 16.17
N GLU A 1060 -52.01 -17.13 16.33
CA GLU A 1060 -53.03 -17.07 15.27
C GLU A 1060 -53.27 -15.64 14.74
N GLY A 1061 -52.71 -14.62 15.42
CA GLY A 1061 -52.64 -13.22 14.98
C GLY A 1061 -53.85 -12.36 15.39
N PRO A 1062 -53.75 -11.01 15.32
CA PRO A 1062 -52.76 -10.21 14.61
C PRO A 1062 -51.72 -9.51 15.51
N VAL A 1063 -50.60 -9.03 14.94
CA VAL A 1063 -49.55 -8.32 15.67
C VAL A 1063 -50.06 -7.03 16.33
N PHE A 1064 -49.97 -6.98 17.66
CA PHE A 1064 -50.40 -5.84 18.47
C PHE A 1064 -49.51 -4.61 18.28
N VAL A 1065 -50.11 -3.41 18.27
CA VAL A 1065 -49.38 -2.15 18.53
C VAL A 1065 -49.58 -1.84 20.01
N PRO A 1066 -48.52 -1.58 20.80
CA PRO A 1066 -48.69 -1.06 22.14
C PRO A 1066 -49.52 0.24 22.10
N ARG A 1067 -50.66 0.25 22.77
CA ARG A 1067 -51.49 1.45 22.96
C ARG A 1067 -51.35 2.04 24.35
N GLU A 1068 -51.11 1.18 25.34
CA GLU A 1068 -50.88 1.58 26.72
C GLU A 1068 -49.86 0.63 27.37
N ILE A 1069 -48.91 1.19 28.12
CA ILE A 1069 -48.04 0.48 29.04
C ILE A 1069 -48.41 0.92 30.46
N SER A 1070 -49.00 0.01 31.22
CA SER A 1070 -49.50 0.30 32.57
C SER A 1070 -48.38 0.74 33.53
N ARG A 1071 -47.18 0.14 33.41
CA ARG A 1071 -45.99 0.50 34.19
C ARG A 1071 -44.69 0.07 33.50
N VAL A 1072 -43.70 0.95 33.45
CA VAL A 1072 -42.30 0.60 33.17
C VAL A 1072 -41.50 0.65 34.47
N ARG A 1073 -40.74 -0.42 34.75
CA ARG A 1073 -39.86 -0.55 35.92
C ARG A 1073 -38.43 -0.80 35.44
N HIS A 1074 -37.46 -0.09 36.01
CA HIS A 1074 -36.05 -0.26 35.69
C HIS A 1074 -35.27 -0.65 36.96
N PHE A 1075 -34.88 -1.93 37.04
CA PHE A 1075 -34.36 -2.52 38.28
C PHE A 1075 -32.90 -2.16 38.57
N ARG A 1076 -32.06 -2.02 37.53
CA ARG A 1076 -30.64 -1.68 37.67
C ARG A 1076 -30.11 -1.08 36.36
N LYS A 1077 -29.54 0.14 36.42
CA LYS A 1077 -28.78 0.72 35.30
C LYS A 1077 -27.58 -0.19 34.97
N PRO A 1078 -27.38 -0.59 33.70
CA PRO A 1078 -26.18 -1.32 33.30
C PRO A 1078 -24.94 -0.50 33.67
N ARG A 1079 -24.14 -1.04 34.58
CA ARG A 1079 -22.77 -0.58 34.81
C ARG A 1079 -21.88 -1.61 34.16
N GLY A 1080 -21.23 -1.25 33.06
CA GLY A 1080 -20.25 -2.12 32.43
C GLY A 1080 -19.18 -2.52 33.44
N ASN A 1081 -18.76 -3.79 33.42
CA ASN A 1081 -17.74 -4.30 34.32
C ASN A 1081 -16.37 -3.74 33.93
N SER A 1082 -15.92 -2.68 34.61
CA SER A 1082 -14.52 -2.25 34.60
C SER A 1082 -13.64 -3.19 35.44
N SER A 1083 -13.65 -4.49 35.10
CA SER A 1083 -12.85 -5.52 35.77
C SER A 1083 -11.46 -5.64 35.15
N ALA A 1084 -10.66 -4.59 35.31
CA ALA A 1084 -9.22 -4.58 35.05
C ALA A 1084 -8.45 -4.08 36.29
N SER A 1085 -8.64 -4.76 37.42
CA SER A 1085 -7.81 -4.59 38.63
C SER A 1085 -7.02 -5.86 38.94
N SER A 1086 -5.74 -5.68 39.26
CA SER A 1086 -4.72 -6.74 39.33
C SER A 1086 -4.95 -7.76 40.46
N PRO A 1087 -4.41 -8.99 40.34
CA PRO A 1087 -4.59 -10.01 41.36
C PRO A 1087 -3.72 -9.75 42.60
N GLY A 1088 -4.31 -9.94 43.78
CA GLY A 1088 -3.56 -10.18 45.01
C GLY A 1088 -3.92 -9.32 46.22
N CYS A 1089 -4.91 -9.75 47.01
CA CYS A 1089 -4.83 -9.62 48.47
C CYS A 1089 -5.70 -10.68 49.18
N THR A 1090 -5.07 -11.55 49.97
CA THR A 1090 -5.72 -12.66 50.68
C THR A 1090 -5.89 -12.38 52.18
N ALA A 1091 -7.10 -12.52 52.71
CA ALA A 1091 -7.39 -12.80 54.14
C ALA A 1091 -8.84 -13.34 54.24
N ASN A 1092 -9.16 -14.63 54.41
CA ASN A 1092 -8.66 -15.74 55.26
C ASN A 1092 -9.34 -15.82 56.65
N ARG A 1093 -10.21 -16.83 56.82
CA ARG A 1093 -10.60 -17.60 58.05
C ARG A 1093 -11.79 -18.52 57.70
N THR A 1094 -11.62 -19.81 57.38
CA THR A 1094 -11.32 -21.00 58.22
C THR A 1094 -12.48 -21.54 59.08
N ALA A 1095 -13.09 -22.64 58.64
CA ALA A 1095 -13.52 -23.84 59.39
C ALA A 1095 -14.49 -24.65 58.50
N GLY A 1096 -14.43 -25.98 58.34
CA GLY A 1096 -13.43 -26.98 58.75
C GLY A 1096 -13.74 -28.30 58.03
N SER A 1097 -12.79 -29.24 57.98
CA SER A 1097 -13.06 -30.63 57.54
C SER A 1097 -13.61 -31.46 58.71
N PRO A 1098 -14.34 -32.58 58.47
CA PRO A 1098 -13.61 -33.82 58.19
C PRO A 1098 -14.28 -34.84 57.23
N THR A 1099 -13.42 -35.65 56.61
CA THR A 1099 -13.54 -37.10 56.31
C THR A 1099 -14.71 -37.71 55.49
N SER A 1100 -14.26 -38.40 54.42
CA SER A 1100 -14.50 -39.81 54.07
C SER A 1100 -15.76 -40.30 53.33
N SER A 1101 -15.51 -40.72 52.08
CA SER A 1101 -16.01 -41.96 51.43
C SER A 1101 -17.51 -41.99 51.05
N SER A 1102 -18.00 -42.75 50.04
CA SER A 1102 -17.53 -44.07 49.57
C SER A 1102 -18.29 -44.59 48.31
N TRP A 1103 -17.69 -45.49 47.50
CA TRP A 1103 -18.29 -46.51 46.56
C TRP A 1103 -19.35 -46.10 45.47
N ARG A 1104 -19.56 -46.81 44.33
CA ARG A 1104 -18.67 -47.54 43.39
C ARG A 1104 -19.46 -47.90 42.08
N THR A 1105 -18.77 -48.00 40.92
CA THR A 1105 -19.01 -48.88 39.72
C THR A 1105 -20.42 -49.37 39.34
N ALA A 1106 -20.82 -49.37 38.05
CA ALA A 1106 -20.37 -50.36 37.05
C ALA A 1106 -20.68 -50.02 35.56
N ASN A 1107 -20.10 -50.79 34.63
CA ASN A 1107 -20.16 -50.70 33.16
C ASN A 1107 -20.87 -51.97 32.60
N PRO A 1108 -21.40 -52.03 31.35
CA PRO A 1108 -20.57 -52.55 30.24
C PRO A 1108 -20.87 -52.01 28.80
N SER A 1109 -19.95 -52.32 27.88
CA SER A 1109 -19.88 -51.97 26.43
C SER A 1109 -20.58 -53.03 25.52
N PRO A 1110 -20.56 -53.05 24.15
CA PRO A 1110 -19.62 -52.40 23.18
C PRO A 1110 -20.16 -51.85 21.81
N ASN A 1111 -19.26 -51.20 21.04
CA ASN A 1111 -19.24 -50.92 19.58
C ASN A 1111 -20.47 -50.20 18.92
N SER A 1112 -20.34 -49.01 18.32
CA SER A 1112 -19.57 -48.77 17.08
C SER A 1112 -19.74 -47.34 16.52
N SER A 1113 -18.77 -46.89 15.71
CA SER A 1113 -18.84 -45.79 14.72
C SER A 1113 -18.95 -44.32 15.21
N ALA A 1114 -18.75 -43.41 14.25
CA ALA A 1114 -19.01 -41.96 14.25
C ALA A 1114 -18.07 -40.99 15.02
N SER A 1115 -17.26 -40.29 14.22
CA SER A 1115 -16.97 -38.84 14.27
C SER A 1115 -17.34 -38.01 15.51
N THR A 1116 -16.35 -37.30 16.07
CA THR A 1116 -16.51 -35.88 16.47
C THR A 1116 -15.16 -35.19 16.68
N SER A 1117 -15.08 -33.91 16.30
CA SER A 1117 -14.07 -32.99 16.85
C SER A 1117 -14.29 -32.80 18.36
N PRO A 1118 -13.27 -32.37 19.10
CA PRO A 1118 -13.50 -31.13 19.84
C PRO A 1118 -12.32 -30.15 19.78
N ALA A 1119 -12.67 -28.87 19.87
CA ALA A 1119 -11.76 -27.75 20.09
C ALA A 1119 -11.61 -27.48 21.62
N PRO A 1120 -10.94 -26.42 22.12
CA PRO A 1120 -9.80 -26.64 23.01
C PRO A 1120 -9.87 -25.94 24.39
N ARG A 1121 -9.11 -26.46 25.38
CA ARG A 1121 -8.62 -25.81 26.63
C ARG A 1121 -7.85 -26.86 27.46
N ALA A 1122 -6.88 -26.56 28.33
CA ALA A 1122 -6.31 -25.28 28.77
C ALA A 1122 -4.82 -25.40 29.17
N ALA A 1123 -4.13 -24.25 29.13
CA ALA A 1123 -3.14 -23.70 30.08
C ALA A 1123 -2.33 -24.59 31.05
N TRP A 1124 -1.06 -24.20 31.27
CA TRP A 1124 -0.52 -23.98 32.63
C TRP A 1124 0.59 -22.91 32.65
N ALA A 1125 0.87 -22.36 33.83
CA ALA A 1125 1.62 -21.12 34.02
C ALA A 1125 3.05 -21.31 34.59
N ALA A 1126 3.77 -20.21 34.75
CA ALA A 1126 5.19 -20.14 35.12
C ALA A 1126 5.50 -20.45 36.60
N ALA A 1127 6.74 -20.87 36.88
CA ALA A 1127 7.67 -20.14 37.76
C ALA A 1127 9.01 -20.90 37.96
N SER A 1128 10.15 -20.20 37.90
CA SER A 1128 11.22 -20.22 38.93
C SER A 1128 12.48 -19.47 38.44
N SER A 1129 13.31 -19.02 39.38
CA SER A 1129 14.37 -18.02 39.16
C SER A 1129 15.78 -18.53 39.47
N CYS A 1130 16.77 -17.71 39.10
CA CYS A 1130 18.21 -17.84 39.23
C CYS A 1130 18.76 -18.71 40.39
N THR A 1131 19.65 -19.65 40.02
CA THR A 1131 20.95 -19.79 40.70
C THR A 1131 22.04 -20.00 39.64
N GLY A 1132 23.26 -19.54 39.89
CA GLY A 1132 24.38 -19.73 38.97
C GLY A 1132 25.59 -20.35 39.67
N ARG A 1133 26.36 -21.17 38.95
CA ARG A 1133 27.78 -21.37 39.22
C ARG A 1133 28.53 -21.97 38.02
N SER A 1134 29.61 -21.30 37.65
CA SER A 1134 30.91 -21.82 37.19
C SER A 1134 31.00 -23.20 36.54
N GLY A 1135 31.61 -23.23 35.34
CA GLY A 1135 32.65 -24.21 35.04
C GLY A 1135 32.52 -24.96 33.72
N TYR A 1136 33.25 -24.50 32.70
CA TYR A 1136 33.81 -25.38 31.67
C TYR A 1136 35.27 -25.00 31.41
N GLY A 1137 36.17 -25.74 32.06
CA GLY A 1137 37.55 -25.87 31.60
C GLY A 1137 37.64 -27.04 30.61
N GLY A 1138 38.47 -26.91 29.59
CA GLY A 1138 38.78 -28.04 28.71
C GLY A 1138 39.75 -29.04 29.35
N PRO A 1139 39.78 -30.30 28.89
CA PRO A 1139 40.86 -31.23 29.20
C PRO A 1139 42.05 -31.02 28.25
N CYS A 1140 43.25 -31.42 28.68
CA CYS A 1140 44.50 -31.15 27.98
C CYS A 1140 45.40 -32.40 27.97
N ARG A 1141 46.30 -32.46 26.97
CA ARG A 1141 47.52 -33.30 26.84
C ARG A 1141 47.43 -34.63 26.08
N ALA A 1142 48.20 -34.67 25.00
CA ALA A 1142 49.34 -35.59 24.90
C ALA A 1142 50.56 -34.86 24.27
N ARG A 1143 51.78 -35.23 24.68
CA ARG A 1143 53.08 -34.79 24.10
C ARG A 1143 54.06 -35.96 24.22
N PRO A 1144 54.97 -36.13 23.25
CA PRO A 1144 56.42 -36.00 23.50
C PRO A 1144 57.10 -35.21 22.34
N ARG A 1145 58.38 -34.81 22.33
CA ARG A 1145 59.52 -34.67 23.29
C ARG A 1145 60.48 -33.64 22.65
N GLY A 1146 61.28 -32.89 23.43
CA GLY A 1146 62.35 -32.01 22.89
C GLY A 1146 62.59 -30.69 23.67
N ARG A 1147 63.88 -30.38 23.94
CA ARG A 1147 64.44 -29.27 24.77
C ARG A 1147 65.99 -29.29 24.57
N PRO A 1148 66.82 -28.34 25.08
CA PRO A 1148 66.68 -26.90 25.44
C PRO A 1148 67.95 -26.07 25.00
N PRO A 1149 68.55 -25.12 25.79
CA PRO A 1149 68.21 -23.74 26.29
C PRO A 1149 69.23 -22.67 25.70
N PRO A 1150 69.77 -21.58 26.35
CA PRO A 1150 69.48 -20.82 27.61
C PRO A 1150 69.51 -19.23 27.54
N HIS A 1151 68.62 -18.48 28.23
CA HIS A 1151 68.81 -17.68 29.50
C HIS A 1151 69.03 -16.12 29.34
N PRO A 1152 69.14 -15.25 30.40
CA PRO A 1152 68.04 -14.42 30.98
C PRO A 1152 68.50 -12.92 31.25
N PRO A 1153 68.06 -12.10 32.27
CA PRO A 1153 66.96 -12.13 33.27
C PRO A 1153 66.13 -10.80 33.47
N ARG A 1154 65.37 -10.73 34.58
CA ARG A 1154 64.43 -9.69 35.13
C ARG A 1154 65.17 -8.55 35.93
N PRO A 1155 64.57 -7.63 36.77
CA PRO A 1155 63.17 -7.45 37.26
C PRO A 1155 62.60 -6.00 37.50
N THR A 1156 61.33 -6.00 37.96
CA THR A 1156 60.41 -4.96 38.53
C THR A 1156 60.88 -4.27 39.84
N PRO A 1157 60.32 -3.11 40.33
CA PRO A 1157 58.99 -3.04 41.03
C PRO A 1157 58.16 -1.72 40.98
N ARG A 1158 56.94 -1.80 41.55
CA ARG A 1158 55.98 -0.71 41.95
C ARG A 1158 56.47 -0.01 43.27
N PRO A 1159 55.75 0.90 44.02
CA PRO A 1159 54.38 1.47 43.86
C PRO A 1159 54.09 2.95 44.34
N ARG A 1160 52.81 3.36 44.30
CA ARG A 1160 52.04 4.27 45.22
C ARG A 1160 52.13 5.83 45.16
N ARG A 1161 50.91 6.42 45.08
CA ARG A 1161 50.37 7.69 45.67
C ARG A 1161 50.95 9.05 45.21
N GLY A 1162 50.05 10.01 44.89
CA GLY A 1162 50.35 11.44 44.60
C GLY A 1162 50.32 12.32 45.88
N PRO A 1163 50.06 13.65 45.83
CA PRO A 1163 49.56 14.49 44.73
C PRO A 1163 50.44 15.76 44.40
N LEU A 1164 49.88 16.68 43.59
CA LEU A 1164 50.16 18.13 43.34
C LEU A 1164 51.07 18.93 44.33
N PRO A 1165 51.59 20.15 43.98
CA PRO A 1165 51.84 20.80 42.67
C PRO A 1165 53.16 21.66 42.57
N ALA A 1166 53.30 22.41 41.46
CA ALA A 1166 53.94 23.74 41.31
C ALA A 1166 55.47 23.92 41.10
N ALA A 1167 55.78 24.89 40.22
CA ALA A 1167 57.02 25.69 40.06
C ALA A 1167 58.36 24.98 39.76
N ALA A 1168 59.44 25.64 39.26
CA ALA A 1168 59.63 26.76 38.32
C ALA A 1168 61.15 26.91 38.07
N THR A 1169 61.58 27.52 36.94
CA THR A 1169 62.99 27.89 36.61
C THR A 1169 63.97 26.71 36.40
N SER A 1170 65.04 26.73 35.59
CA SER A 1170 65.62 27.65 34.57
C SER A 1170 66.31 26.73 33.49
N SER A 1171 66.86 27.11 32.33
CA SER A 1171 67.60 28.31 31.88
C SER A 1171 67.79 28.34 30.33
N CYS A 1172 68.39 29.43 29.80
CA CYS A 1172 69.00 29.63 28.45
C CYS A 1172 68.16 30.10 27.23
N SER A 1173 68.26 31.41 26.96
CA SER A 1173 68.68 32.07 25.68
C SER A 1173 68.19 31.53 24.31
N THR A 1174 67.70 32.31 23.33
CA THR A 1174 67.60 33.78 23.08
C THR A 1174 66.67 34.01 21.83
N ARG A 1175 66.41 35.18 21.18
CA ARG A 1175 66.93 36.58 21.20
C ARG A 1175 65.85 37.53 20.58
N ARG A 1176 65.54 38.67 21.23
CA ARG A 1176 65.13 40.04 20.70
C ARG A 1176 64.11 40.17 19.52
N ARG A 1177 63.22 41.19 19.45
CA ARG A 1177 63.20 42.54 20.08
C ARG A 1177 61.78 43.20 20.02
N ALA A 1178 61.42 43.96 21.08
CA ALA A 1178 60.53 45.16 21.18
C ALA A 1178 59.25 45.32 20.29
N GLY A 1179 58.14 45.93 20.74
CA GLY A 1179 57.85 46.67 21.98
C GLY A 1179 56.40 47.25 21.99
N PRO A 1180 55.92 47.84 23.10
CA PRO A 1180 54.48 47.87 23.50
C PRO A 1180 53.95 49.32 23.65
N PRO A 1181 52.99 49.72 24.53
CA PRO A 1181 51.96 49.03 25.35
C PRO A 1181 50.51 49.64 25.11
N ARG A 1182 49.39 49.43 25.83
CA ARG A 1182 49.06 49.23 27.27
C ARG A 1182 47.66 48.59 27.48
N SER A 1183 47.49 47.91 28.61
CA SER A 1183 46.24 47.58 29.32
C SER A 1183 45.90 48.71 30.35
N PRO A 1184 44.90 48.68 31.28
CA PRO A 1184 44.14 47.55 31.86
C PRO A 1184 42.63 47.80 32.19
N GLY A 1185 41.96 46.84 32.82
CA GLY A 1185 40.70 47.08 33.57
C GLY A 1185 39.71 45.90 33.66
N SER A 1186 39.80 45.10 34.73
CA SER A 1186 38.72 44.20 35.22
C SER A 1186 37.80 44.98 36.21
N PRO A 1187 36.76 44.40 36.88
CA PRO A 1187 36.26 43.00 36.88
C PRO A 1187 34.70 42.82 36.93
N ALA A 1188 34.30 41.55 37.11
CA ALA A 1188 33.13 41.05 37.87
C ALA A 1188 31.76 40.77 37.18
N CYS A 1189 31.35 39.50 37.35
CA CYS A 1189 30.00 38.97 37.56
C CYS A 1189 28.82 39.39 36.66
N ALA A 1190 28.48 38.53 35.70
CA ALA A 1190 27.20 37.80 35.65
C ALA A 1190 27.38 36.50 34.84
#